data_AF-A0AB34DA54-F1
#
_entry.id   AF-A0AB34DA54-F1
#
_cell.length_a   1.000
_cell.length_b   1.000
_cell.length_c   1.000
_cell.angle_alpha   90.00
_cell.angle_beta   90.00
_cell.angle_gamma   90.00
#
_symmetry.space_group_name_H-M   'P 1'
#
loop_
_entity.id
_entity.type
_entity.pdbx_description
1 polymer ?
#
loop_
_entity_poly.entity_id
_entity_poly.type
_entity_poly.pdbx_seq_one_letter_code
_entity_poly.pdbx_strand_id
1 'polypeptide(L)'
;MTTAMSSPNSPFYKELVGKVDEHILHLRDSRGVLLLDKLNELPVKYVLNNCLGTPWQNQLLLAMLISGDRNLDAKTVFNNIRHVNVRLKDIFHTYDLKTFTDFDTEKHMYDYFKSLIYPEHSNSQRAEFLRRYKSISYFSKKWLTSKLSQEQQEYFQQFLLPMPMYDSRDFIFNKQTREQAQNTRKSETDAIVPYLPQIRAEANFRWNQMKRLREAFLISCKKAEQKDVILPLEFHYDEPERIRERFHFRLWDKPSFVLYHKGKFTESIVKSAKKRTGAYSEAKNRYFVEFLKAERLEDNDVAEGLWFADILQEGVLGKWYQNTTEEEMHQKRKLLFSWGYGKENLIGNPEPFYSKHKGILSTSTFVSLHSSKSEGILFDVEPFYVATTLGLLAVDILTTTGARINELLQLNSGKDCLRATKLNDDLRFSFYVIPKGRDSLESYPISKQTFELIKRVNLMLKGHYNGEIPIVTYRGDRKHLFSEPKPYFFQYNEKALHEEALHSCLRFLLHGLFFETQEGEPVIIKTHLLRHAFATEAVQRQEIPIDIVAKILHQRDVNVTKYYSEPTPSQVAEKIGELHGVIANYVDLDEAILRSPEELQRDWEEYKAKVGVYNNVLGGTCVTDKVCPVKMACLGCVAKIPQPEKKHELLEAIELSKDMEKRFVSMGLTIEVNKAKQMQKLARNELKEIELIEKYWEEQTHEPHISFKK
;
A
#
# COMPACT_ATOMS: atom_id res chain seq x y z
N MET A 1 49.81 -11.24 -26.65
CA MET A 1 50.14 -10.01 -25.89
C MET A 1 49.85 -10.27 -24.42
N THR A 2 50.88 -10.47 -23.61
CA THR A 2 50.81 -10.76 -22.18
C THR A 2 50.99 -9.48 -21.38
N THR A 3 49.91 -8.70 -21.23
CA THR A 3 49.79 -7.69 -20.18
C THR A 3 49.26 -8.40 -18.94
N ALA A 4 49.98 -8.33 -17.81
CA ALA A 4 49.53 -8.93 -16.55
C ALA A 4 48.07 -8.49 -16.27
N MET A 5 47.13 -9.44 -16.37
CA MET A 5 45.71 -9.16 -16.18
C MET A 5 45.51 -8.83 -14.70
N SER A 6 45.24 -7.56 -14.38
CA SER A 6 44.91 -7.19 -13.01
C SER A 6 43.68 -7.98 -12.57
N SER A 7 43.78 -8.71 -11.46
CA SER A 7 42.66 -9.46 -10.90
C SER A 7 41.56 -8.53 -10.38
N PRO A 8 40.28 -8.94 -10.45
CA PRO A 8 39.18 -8.22 -9.79
C PRO A 8 39.42 -8.09 -8.28
N ASN A 9 39.09 -6.93 -7.73
CA ASN A 9 39.12 -6.65 -6.29
C ASN A 9 37.89 -7.20 -5.55
N SER A 10 36.89 -7.68 -6.28
CA SER A 10 35.67 -8.27 -5.74
C SER A 10 35.98 -9.43 -4.79
N PRO A 11 35.35 -9.48 -3.59
CA PRO A 11 35.60 -10.54 -2.61
C PRO A 11 35.20 -11.94 -3.13
N PHE A 12 34.35 -11.99 -4.16
CA PHE A 12 33.85 -13.22 -4.76
C PHE A 12 34.76 -13.78 -5.86
N TYR A 13 35.81 -13.06 -6.27
CA TYR A 13 36.69 -13.50 -7.37
C TYR A 13 37.30 -14.87 -7.08
N LYS A 14 37.87 -15.06 -5.89
CA LYS A 14 38.48 -16.35 -5.47
C LYS A 14 37.51 -17.52 -5.50
N GLU A 15 36.22 -17.27 -5.25
CA GLU A 15 35.19 -18.31 -5.24
C GLU A 15 34.77 -18.73 -6.66
N LEU A 16 34.97 -17.87 -7.66
CA LEU A 16 34.60 -18.07 -9.06
C LEU A 16 35.77 -18.61 -9.91
N VAL A 17 37.01 -18.28 -9.56
CA VAL A 17 38.21 -18.76 -10.28
C VAL A 17 38.19 -20.29 -10.40
N GLY A 18 38.46 -20.79 -11.61
CA GLY A 18 38.46 -22.22 -11.93
C GLY A 18 37.08 -22.87 -12.03
N LYS A 19 35.99 -22.15 -11.75
CA LYS A 19 34.62 -22.67 -11.84
C LYS A 19 33.81 -22.09 -13.01
N VAL A 20 34.18 -20.92 -13.49
CA VAL A 20 33.54 -20.21 -14.61
C VAL A 20 34.60 -19.76 -15.61
N ASP A 21 34.17 -19.30 -16.78
CA ASP A 21 35.10 -18.86 -17.83
C ASP A 21 35.98 -17.67 -17.39
N GLU A 22 37.29 -17.80 -17.62
CA GLU A 22 38.27 -16.81 -17.17
C GLU A 22 38.13 -15.46 -17.88
N HIS A 23 37.76 -15.45 -19.16
CA HIS A 23 37.61 -14.21 -19.91
C HIS A 23 36.37 -13.44 -19.46
N ILE A 24 35.30 -14.14 -19.03
CA ILE A 24 34.12 -13.51 -18.42
C ILE A 24 34.50 -12.81 -17.11
N LEU A 25 35.32 -13.44 -16.26
CA LEU A 25 35.75 -12.85 -14.98
C LEU A 25 36.59 -11.59 -15.14
N HIS A 26 37.33 -11.49 -16.24
CA HIS A 26 38.21 -10.35 -16.52
C HIS A 26 37.62 -9.37 -17.52
N LEU A 27 36.33 -9.46 -17.80
CA LEU A 27 35.65 -8.54 -18.71
C LEU A 27 35.68 -7.11 -18.14
N ARG A 28 36.02 -6.14 -18.98
CA ARG A 28 36.15 -4.72 -18.61
C ARG A 28 35.14 -3.85 -19.35
N ASP A 29 34.76 -2.74 -18.73
CA ASP A 29 34.02 -1.69 -19.40
C ASP A 29 34.94 -0.82 -20.30
N SER A 30 34.34 0.13 -21.00
CA SER A 30 35.08 1.08 -21.85
C SER A 30 36.03 2.01 -21.08
N ARG A 31 36.03 1.99 -19.75
CA ARG A 31 36.95 2.75 -18.88
C ARG A 31 38.04 1.84 -18.28
N GLY A 32 38.10 0.57 -18.69
CA GLY A 32 39.07 -0.40 -18.18
C GLY A 32 38.74 -0.99 -16.81
N VAL A 33 37.56 -0.69 -16.26
CA VAL A 33 37.11 -1.20 -14.96
C VAL A 33 36.53 -2.60 -15.12
N LEU A 34 36.97 -3.54 -14.28
CA LEU A 34 36.48 -4.91 -14.27
C LEU A 34 35.00 -4.94 -13.88
N LEU A 35 34.17 -5.63 -14.67
CA LEU A 35 32.72 -5.64 -14.45
C LEU A 35 32.35 -6.33 -13.13
N LEU A 36 33.14 -7.31 -12.69
CA LEU A 36 32.90 -8.01 -11.42
C LEU A 36 33.02 -7.08 -10.21
N ASP A 37 33.86 -6.05 -10.30
CA ASP A 37 34.07 -5.07 -9.22
C ASP A 37 32.91 -4.07 -9.08
N LYS A 38 32.01 -4.02 -10.07
CA LYS A 38 30.82 -3.16 -10.05
C LYS A 38 29.59 -3.84 -9.46
N LEU A 39 29.65 -5.15 -9.24
CA LEU A 39 28.49 -5.90 -8.81
C LEU A 39 28.25 -5.78 -7.30
N ASN A 40 26.98 -5.65 -6.95
CA ASN A 40 26.55 -5.81 -5.57
C ASN A 40 26.59 -7.29 -5.16
N GLU A 41 26.78 -7.54 -3.87
CA GLU A 41 26.85 -8.89 -3.28
C GLU A 41 25.60 -9.75 -3.53
N LEU A 42 24.39 -9.16 -3.53
CA LEU A 42 23.13 -9.91 -3.63
C LEU A 42 23.03 -10.80 -4.89
N PRO A 43 23.16 -10.27 -6.12
CA PRO A 43 23.11 -11.11 -7.32
C PRO A 43 24.27 -12.11 -7.41
N VAL A 44 25.47 -11.73 -6.95
CA VAL A 44 26.65 -12.63 -6.99
C VAL A 44 26.46 -13.84 -6.08
N LYS A 45 26.01 -13.63 -4.84
CA LYS A 45 25.68 -14.72 -3.91
C LYS A 45 24.63 -15.68 -4.47
N TYR A 46 23.65 -15.17 -5.23
CA TYR A 46 22.66 -16.04 -5.86
C TYR A 46 23.29 -16.95 -6.92
N VAL A 47 24.14 -16.39 -7.79
CA VAL A 47 24.85 -17.15 -8.83
C VAL A 47 25.74 -18.22 -8.19
N LEU A 48 26.52 -17.86 -7.17
CA LEU A 48 27.37 -18.78 -6.43
C LEU A 48 26.58 -19.97 -5.87
N ASN A 49 25.43 -19.71 -5.26
CA ASN A 49 24.67 -20.74 -4.56
C ASN A 49 23.72 -21.56 -5.46
N ASN A 50 23.32 -21.04 -6.62
CA ASN A 50 22.21 -21.62 -7.39
C ASN A 50 22.48 -21.82 -8.89
N CYS A 51 23.57 -21.25 -9.42
CA CYS A 51 23.90 -21.33 -10.84
C CYS A 51 25.24 -22.02 -11.09
N LEU A 52 26.17 -22.04 -10.15
CA LEU A 52 27.43 -22.77 -10.33
C LEU A 52 27.17 -24.26 -10.55
N GLY A 53 27.88 -24.84 -11.53
CA GLY A 53 27.73 -26.23 -11.95
C GLY A 53 26.56 -26.49 -12.90
N THR A 54 25.77 -25.48 -13.26
CA THR A 54 24.74 -25.65 -14.30
C THR A 54 25.32 -25.43 -15.70
N PRO A 55 24.76 -26.07 -16.74
CA PRO A 55 25.22 -25.88 -18.12
C PRO A 55 25.19 -24.42 -18.60
N TRP A 56 24.30 -23.58 -18.04
CA TRP A 56 24.10 -22.17 -18.43
C TRP A 56 24.80 -21.15 -17.49
N GLN A 57 25.71 -21.61 -16.62
CA GLN A 57 26.32 -20.75 -15.59
C GLN A 57 27.03 -19.51 -16.17
N ASN A 58 27.73 -19.69 -17.29
CA ASN A 58 28.54 -18.64 -17.92
C ASN A 58 27.64 -17.60 -18.60
N GLN A 59 26.52 -18.04 -19.18
CA GLN A 59 25.51 -17.20 -19.81
C GLN A 59 24.86 -16.28 -18.77
N LEU A 60 24.47 -16.82 -17.62
CA LEU A 60 23.88 -16.02 -16.54
C LEU A 60 24.90 -15.11 -15.84
N LEU A 61 26.16 -15.54 -15.71
CA LEU A 61 27.23 -14.71 -15.18
C LEU A 61 27.49 -13.50 -16.10
N LEU A 62 27.61 -13.72 -17.41
CA LEU A 62 27.81 -12.65 -18.39
C LEU A 62 26.63 -11.65 -18.36
N ALA A 63 25.40 -12.16 -18.37
CA ALA A 63 24.19 -11.36 -18.25
C ALA A 63 24.16 -10.49 -16.97
N MET A 64 24.61 -11.07 -15.84
CA MET A 64 24.70 -10.36 -14.56
C MET A 64 25.72 -9.22 -14.63
N LEU A 65 26.92 -9.48 -15.14
CA LEU A 65 27.99 -8.49 -15.28
C LEU A 65 27.56 -7.32 -16.16
N ILE A 66 26.96 -7.61 -17.32
CA ILE A 66 26.44 -6.59 -18.24
C ILE A 66 25.32 -5.78 -17.58
N SER A 67 24.44 -6.43 -16.82
CA SER A 67 23.37 -5.75 -16.08
C SER A 67 23.93 -4.78 -15.03
N GLY A 68 25.02 -5.17 -14.35
CA GLY A 68 25.76 -4.31 -13.42
C GLY A 68 26.40 -3.11 -14.11
N ASP A 69 27.05 -3.32 -15.25
CA ASP A 69 27.65 -2.23 -16.04
C ASP A 69 26.63 -1.17 -16.48
N ARG A 70 25.40 -1.62 -16.76
CA ARG A 70 24.26 -0.76 -17.09
C ARG A 70 23.65 -0.04 -15.87
N ASN A 71 24.25 -0.17 -14.70
CA ASN A 71 23.78 0.40 -13.44
C ASN A 71 22.33 0.01 -13.09
N LEU A 72 21.93 -1.21 -13.45
CA LEU A 72 20.63 -1.73 -12.98
C LEU A 72 20.67 -1.96 -11.46
N ASP A 73 19.54 -1.69 -10.80
CA ASP A 73 19.40 -1.96 -9.38
C ASP A 73 19.69 -3.43 -9.05
N ALA A 74 20.44 -3.68 -7.97
CA ALA A 74 20.90 -5.00 -7.58
C ALA A 74 19.77 -6.03 -7.40
N LYS A 75 18.60 -5.59 -6.90
CA LYS A 75 17.42 -6.46 -6.75
C LYS A 75 16.83 -6.82 -8.12
N THR A 76 16.86 -5.88 -9.06
CA THR A 76 16.45 -6.12 -10.45
C THR A 76 17.34 -7.17 -11.11
N VAL A 77 18.66 -7.04 -10.97
CA VAL A 77 19.63 -8.02 -11.49
C VAL A 77 19.39 -9.39 -10.85
N PHE A 78 19.31 -9.46 -9.52
CA PHE A 78 19.02 -10.70 -8.79
C PHE A 78 17.74 -11.38 -9.28
N ASN A 79 16.64 -10.63 -9.40
CA ASN A 79 15.37 -11.19 -9.84
C ASN A 79 15.45 -11.67 -11.30
N ASN A 80 16.12 -10.93 -12.19
CA ASN A 80 16.32 -11.33 -13.58
C ASN A 80 17.01 -12.69 -13.68
N ILE A 81 18.14 -12.84 -12.99
CA ILE A 81 18.92 -14.08 -12.98
C ILE A 81 18.12 -15.22 -12.32
N ARG A 82 17.49 -14.99 -11.16
CA ARG A 82 16.71 -16.00 -10.45
C ARG A 82 15.57 -16.58 -11.29
N HIS A 83 14.77 -15.72 -11.92
CA HIS A 83 13.61 -16.18 -12.67
C HIS A 83 14.00 -16.95 -13.93
N VAL A 84 15.08 -16.55 -14.61
CA VAL A 84 15.59 -17.28 -15.77
C VAL A 84 16.21 -18.61 -15.33
N ASN A 85 17.04 -18.62 -14.29
CA ASN A 85 17.70 -19.83 -13.78
C ASN A 85 16.71 -20.94 -13.42
N VAL A 86 15.66 -20.62 -12.65
CA VAL A 86 14.67 -21.62 -12.21
C VAL A 86 13.95 -22.25 -13.41
N ARG A 87 13.70 -21.48 -14.47
CA ARG A 87 13.00 -21.95 -15.67
C ARG A 87 13.91 -22.71 -16.63
N LEU A 88 15.17 -22.31 -16.75
CA LEU A 88 16.17 -23.12 -17.43
C LEU A 88 16.36 -24.47 -16.73
N LYS A 89 16.41 -24.50 -15.40
CA LYS A 89 16.53 -25.75 -14.63
C LYS A 89 15.42 -26.74 -14.95
N ASP A 90 14.18 -26.28 -14.95
CA ASP A 90 13.03 -27.11 -15.25
C ASP A 90 13.09 -27.64 -16.69
N ILE A 91 13.38 -26.78 -17.67
CA ILE A 91 13.47 -27.16 -19.07
C ILE A 91 14.61 -28.17 -19.33
N PHE A 92 15.81 -27.90 -18.79
CA PHE A 92 16.95 -28.80 -18.93
C PHE A 92 16.69 -30.15 -18.27
N HIS A 93 15.99 -30.18 -17.14
CA HIS A 93 15.60 -31.42 -16.48
C HIS A 93 14.61 -32.22 -17.33
N THR A 94 13.60 -31.59 -17.92
CA THR A 94 12.58 -32.27 -18.75
C THR A 94 13.16 -32.91 -20.00
N TYR A 95 14.09 -32.23 -20.69
CA TYR A 95 14.70 -32.75 -21.92
C TYR A 95 16.05 -33.45 -21.70
N ASP A 96 16.47 -33.61 -20.43
CA ASP A 96 17.76 -34.16 -20.02
C ASP A 96 18.98 -33.53 -20.74
N LEU A 97 18.92 -32.21 -20.97
CA LEU A 97 19.97 -31.48 -21.68
C LEU A 97 21.24 -31.41 -20.83
N LYS A 98 22.40 -31.75 -21.42
CA LYS A 98 23.68 -31.85 -20.68
C LYS A 98 24.54 -30.60 -20.85
N THR A 99 24.48 -29.96 -22.00
CA THR A 99 25.27 -28.78 -22.34
C THR A 99 24.36 -27.64 -22.78
N PHE A 100 24.87 -26.40 -22.71
CA PHE A 100 24.06 -25.26 -23.14
C PHE A 100 23.82 -25.25 -24.66
N THR A 101 24.71 -25.84 -25.45
CA THR A 101 24.54 -25.96 -26.91
C THR A 101 23.36 -26.84 -27.30
N ASP A 102 22.92 -27.73 -26.41
CA ASP A 102 21.73 -28.56 -26.63
C ASP A 102 20.43 -27.73 -26.51
N PHE A 103 20.48 -26.53 -25.95
CA PHE A 103 19.30 -25.72 -25.66
C PHE A 103 18.83 -24.91 -26.88
N ASP A 104 17.75 -25.40 -27.49
CA ASP A 104 17.01 -24.69 -28.53
C ASP A 104 15.80 -23.91 -27.98
N THR A 105 15.73 -22.61 -28.26
CA THR A 105 14.59 -21.76 -27.90
C THR A 105 13.33 -22.11 -28.67
N GLU A 106 13.46 -22.49 -29.94
CA GLU A 106 12.33 -22.76 -30.84
C GLU A 106 11.65 -24.10 -30.54
N LYS A 107 12.32 -24.97 -29.79
CA LYS A 107 11.76 -26.23 -29.28
C LYS A 107 11.49 -26.16 -27.78
N HIS A 108 12.53 -26.10 -26.96
CA HIS A 108 12.41 -26.36 -25.52
C HIS A 108 11.68 -25.23 -24.78
N MET A 109 11.98 -23.97 -25.11
CA MET A 109 11.24 -22.84 -24.54
C MET A 109 9.84 -22.73 -25.16
N TYR A 110 9.71 -22.98 -26.46
CA TYR A 110 8.43 -22.95 -27.15
C TYR A 110 7.44 -23.96 -26.54
N ASP A 111 7.87 -25.19 -26.30
CA ASP A 111 7.06 -26.25 -25.67
C ASP A 111 6.63 -25.85 -24.25
N TYR A 112 7.53 -25.25 -23.46
CA TYR A 112 7.19 -24.68 -22.15
C TYR A 112 6.13 -23.57 -22.25
N PHE A 113 6.26 -22.68 -23.23
CA PHE A 113 5.32 -21.59 -23.46
C PHE A 113 3.97 -22.05 -24.03
N LYS A 114 3.93 -23.17 -24.75
CA LYS A 114 2.69 -23.84 -25.18
C LYS A 114 2.07 -24.74 -24.11
N SER A 115 2.65 -24.79 -22.91
CA SER A 115 2.21 -25.65 -21.81
C SER A 115 2.27 -27.15 -22.15
N LEU A 116 3.11 -27.54 -23.12
CA LEU A 116 3.36 -28.96 -23.45
C LEU A 116 4.19 -29.63 -22.35
N ILE A 117 5.01 -28.84 -21.65
CA ILE A 117 5.73 -29.23 -20.44
C ILE A 117 5.37 -28.30 -19.28
N TYR A 118 5.30 -28.85 -18.07
CA TYR A 118 4.85 -28.16 -16.85
C TYR A 118 3.50 -27.42 -17.00
N PRO A 119 2.40 -28.07 -17.46
CA PRO A 119 1.10 -27.42 -17.65
C PRO A 119 0.57 -26.72 -16.40
N GLU A 120 0.92 -27.21 -15.21
CA GLU A 120 0.56 -26.68 -13.90
C GLU A 120 1.20 -25.33 -13.56
N HIS A 121 2.27 -24.93 -14.25
CA HIS A 121 2.80 -23.58 -14.09
C HIS A 121 1.78 -22.55 -14.58
N SER A 122 1.75 -21.38 -13.93
CA SER A 122 0.80 -20.33 -14.28
C SER A 122 1.23 -19.54 -15.52
N ASN A 123 0.25 -18.95 -16.20
CA ASN A 123 0.47 -18.00 -17.29
C ASN A 123 1.38 -16.82 -16.89
N SER A 124 1.31 -16.38 -15.63
CA SER A 124 2.20 -15.35 -15.07
C SER A 124 3.66 -15.81 -15.00
N GLN A 125 3.92 -17.06 -14.60
CA GLN A 125 5.29 -17.61 -14.60
C GLN A 125 5.87 -17.69 -16.02
N ARG A 126 5.05 -18.06 -17.02
CA ARG A 126 5.45 -18.09 -18.44
C ARG A 126 5.74 -16.70 -18.98
N ALA A 127 4.85 -15.74 -18.75
CA ALA A 127 5.03 -14.34 -19.15
C ALA A 127 6.30 -13.73 -18.55
N GLU A 128 6.53 -13.95 -17.26
CA GLU A 128 7.69 -13.40 -16.56
C GLU A 128 9.01 -14.02 -17.03
N PHE A 129 9.02 -15.32 -17.32
CA PHE A 129 10.17 -15.99 -17.90
C PHE A 129 10.51 -15.41 -19.28
N LEU A 130 9.54 -15.36 -20.20
CA LEU A 130 9.75 -14.84 -21.56
C LEU A 130 10.25 -13.39 -21.53
N ARG A 131 9.62 -12.54 -20.72
CA ARG A 131 9.96 -11.11 -20.61
C ARG A 131 11.39 -10.91 -20.11
N ARG A 132 11.78 -11.62 -19.04
CA ARG A 132 13.12 -11.50 -18.45
C ARG A 132 14.18 -12.10 -19.36
N TYR A 133 13.91 -13.26 -19.93
CA TYR A 133 14.80 -13.92 -20.88
C TYR A 133 15.08 -13.01 -22.08
N LYS A 134 14.04 -12.54 -22.79
CA LYS A 134 14.18 -11.62 -23.93
C LYS A 134 14.96 -10.34 -23.57
N SER A 135 14.64 -9.74 -22.41
CA SER A 135 15.33 -8.54 -21.94
C SER A 135 16.83 -8.78 -21.75
N ILE A 136 17.20 -9.84 -21.02
CA ILE A 136 18.60 -10.19 -20.77
C ILE A 136 19.32 -10.53 -22.08
N SER A 137 18.73 -11.36 -22.95
CA SER A 137 19.32 -11.74 -24.24
C SER A 137 19.56 -10.51 -25.12
N TYR A 138 18.55 -9.62 -25.23
CA TYR A 138 18.63 -8.40 -26.03
C TYR A 138 19.75 -7.48 -25.54
N PHE A 139 19.76 -7.18 -24.24
CA PHE A 139 20.71 -6.23 -23.70
C PHE A 139 22.13 -6.79 -23.63
N SER A 140 22.30 -8.10 -23.43
CA SER A 140 23.62 -8.74 -23.47
C SER A 140 24.19 -8.68 -24.88
N LYS A 141 23.40 -9.04 -25.90
CA LYS A 141 23.80 -8.94 -27.31
C LYS A 141 24.14 -7.49 -27.69
N LYS A 142 23.26 -6.54 -27.38
CA LYS A 142 23.47 -5.11 -27.66
C LYS A 142 24.74 -4.57 -27.00
N TRP A 143 25.01 -4.99 -25.76
CA TRP A 143 26.20 -4.57 -25.03
C TRP A 143 27.46 -5.12 -25.70
N LEU A 144 27.52 -6.43 -26.00
CA LEU A 144 28.69 -7.03 -26.68
C LEU A 144 28.98 -6.33 -28.01
N THR A 145 27.96 -6.13 -28.85
CA THR A 145 28.11 -5.49 -30.16
C THR A 145 28.55 -4.03 -30.10
N SER A 146 28.25 -3.33 -29.00
CA SER A 146 28.56 -1.90 -28.87
C SER A 146 29.82 -1.62 -28.05
N LYS A 147 30.34 -2.59 -27.29
CA LYS A 147 31.42 -2.38 -26.33
C LYS A 147 32.68 -3.19 -26.58
N LEU A 148 32.59 -4.30 -27.34
CA LEU A 148 33.73 -5.19 -27.57
C LEU A 148 34.24 -5.11 -29.01
N SER A 149 35.53 -5.44 -29.19
CA SER A 149 36.14 -5.62 -30.52
C SER A 149 35.59 -6.87 -31.23
N GLN A 150 35.78 -6.97 -32.56
CA GLN A 150 35.28 -8.11 -33.34
C GLN A 150 35.80 -9.47 -32.83
N GLU A 151 37.10 -9.57 -32.53
CA GLU A 151 37.73 -10.79 -31.98
C GLU A 151 37.11 -11.19 -30.64
N GLN A 152 36.88 -10.21 -29.75
CA GLN A 152 36.20 -10.46 -28.48
C GLN A 152 34.73 -10.84 -28.68
N GLN A 153 34.03 -10.22 -29.64
CA GLN A 153 32.65 -10.55 -29.95
C GLN A 153 32.52 -12.01 -30.40
N GLU A 154 33.42 -12.48 -31.26
CA GLU A 154 33.46 -13.88 -31.71
C GLU A 154 33.61 -14.85 -30.53
N TYR A 155 34.53 -14.54 -29.60
CA TYR A 155 34.72 -15.35 -28.40
C TYR A 155 33.51 -15.36 -27.47
N PHE A 156 32.93 -14.18 -27.14
CA PHE A 156 31.84 -14.08 -26.17
C PHE A 156 30.46 -14.48 -26.74
N GLN A 157 30.34 -14.67 -28.06
CA GLN A 157 29.10 -15.08 -28.70
C GLN A 157 28.55 -16.41 -28.15
N GLN A 158 29.44 -17.35 -27.77
CA GLN A 158 29.06 -18.64 -27.20
C GLN A 158 28.36 -18.55 -25.83
N PHE A 159 28.50 -17.42 -25.14
CA PHE A 159 27.89 -17.17 -23.83
C PHE A 159 26.63 -16.30 -23.92
N LEU A 160 26.17 -15.95 -25.13
CA LEU A 160 24.89 -15.28 -25.29
C LEU A 160 23.73 -16.26 -25.13
N LEU A 161 22.68 -15.81 -24.43
CA LEU A 161 21.40 -16.48 -24.47
C LEU A 161 20.79 -16.32 -25.89
N PRO A 162 20.43 -17.43 -26.58
CA PRO A 162 19.84 -17.37 -27.90
C PRO A 162 18.53 -16.56 -27.86
N MET A 163 18.34 -15.67 -28.83
CA MET A 163 17.12 -14.87 -28.91
C MET A 163 16.04 -15.70 -29.61
N PRO A 164 14.85 -15.90 -29.00
CA PRO A 164 13.78 -16.60 -29.68
C PRO A 164 13.28 -15.81 -30.89
N MET A 165 12.94 -16.52 -31.97
CA MET A 165 12.43 -15.93 -33.21
C MET A 165 10.94 -15.58 -33.13
N TYR A 166 10.19 -16.24 -32.25
CA TYR A 166 8.78 -15.97 -32.00
C TYR A 166 8.52 -14.66 -31.24
N ASP A 167 7.38 -14.03 -31.53
CA ASP A 167 6.89 -12.85 -30.84
C ASP A 167 6.19 -13.24 -29.53
N SER A 168 6.21 -12.34 -28.55
CA SER A 168 5.35 -12.49 -27.36
C SER A 168 3.86 -12.65 -27.68
N ARG A 169 3.41 -12.14 -28.83
CA ARG A 169 2.05 -12.25 -29.36
C ARG A 169 1.68 -13.66 -29.80
N ASP A 170 2.65 -14.53 -30.03
CA ASP A 170 2.41 -15.93 -30.45
C ASP A 170 1.86 -16.80 -29.31
N PHE A 171 1.82 -16.25 -28.10
CA PHE A 171 1.32 -16.92 -26.92
C PHE A 171 0.15 -16.19 -26.27
N ILE A 172 -0.94 -16.94 -26.11
CA ILE A 172 -2.21 -16.47 -25.55
C ILE A 172 -2.02 -16.02 -24.08
N PHE A 173 -1.10 -16.63 -23.33
CA PHE A 173 -0.88 -16.32 -21.91
C PHE A 173 -0.46 -14.87 -21.64
N ASN A 174 0.21 -14.18 -22.57
CA ASN A 174 0.62 -12.79 -22.35
C ASN A 174 -0.59 -11.84 -22.40
N LYS A 175 -1.46 -12.04 -23.40
CA LYS A 175 -2.72 -11.31 -23.53
C LYS A 175 -3.64 -11.64 -22.35
N GLN A 176 -3.86 -12.91 -22.07
CA GLN A 176 -4.70 -13.37 -20.96
C GLN A 176 -4.21 -12.89 -19.59
N THR A 177 -2.92 -12.96 -19.28
CA THR A 177 -2.41 -12.52 -17.96
C THR A 177 -2.58 -11.00 -17.80
N ARG A 178 -2.33 -10.23 -18.86
CA ARG A 178 -2.52 -8.78 -18.83
C ARG A 178 -4.00 -8.44 -18.68
N GLU A 179 -4.87 -9.00 -19.52
CA GLU A 179 -6.31 -8.77 -19.49
C GLU A 179 -6.94 -9.23 -18.18
N GLN A 180 -6.59 -10.42 -17.68
CA GLN A 180 -7.07 -10.92 -16.40
C GLN A 180 -6.65 -9.99 -15.26
N ALA A 181 -5.36 -9.64 -15.17
CA ALA A 181 -4.91 -8.71 -14.13
C ALA A 181 -5.57 -7.33 -14.26
N GLN A 182 -5.88 -6.90 -15.49
CA GLN A 182 -6.59 -5.65 -15.74
C GLN A 182 -8.06 -5.71 -15.31
N ASN A 183 -8.76 -6.77 -15.69
CA ASN A 183 -10.17 -7.01 -15.36
C ASN A 183 -10.37 -7.21 -13.87
N THR A 184 -9.53 -8.02 -13.22
CA THR A 184 -9.57 -8.19 -11.75
C THR A 184 -9.40 -6.86 -11.05
N ARG A 185 -8.42 -6.04 -11.43
CA ARG A 185 -8.25 -4.70 -10.82
C ARG A 185 -9.45 -3.79 -11.06
N LYS A 186 -10.04 -3.82 -12.25
CA LYS A 186 -11.25 -3.02 -12.55
C LYS A 186 -12.44 -3.46 -11.72
N SER A 187 -12.68 -4.77 -11.62
CA SER A 187 -13.75 -5.35 -10.82
C SER A 187 -13.58 -5.04 -9.33
N GLU A 188 -12.36 -5.22 -8.79
CA GLU A 188 -12.03 -4.82 -7.41
C GLU A 188 -12.21 -3.31 -7.19
N THR A 189 -11.87 -2.48 -8.18
CA THR A 189 -11.97 -1.01 -8.08
C THR A 189 -13.43 -0.57 -8.05
N ASP A 190 -14.25 -1.16 -8.94
CA ASP A 190 -15.69 -0.92 -9.04
C ASP A 190 -16.40 -1.15 -7.70
N ALA A 191 -16.02 -2.22 -6.99
CA ALA A 191 -16.59 -2.56 -5.70
C ALA A 191 -16.34 -1.51 -4.60
N ILE A 192 -15.27 -0.71 -4.70
CA ILE A 192 -14.85 0.20 -3.61
C ILE A 192 -15.03 1.69 -3.93
N VAL A 193 -15.06 2.08 -5.21
CA VAL A 193 -15.16 3.49 -5.66
C VAL A 193 -16.35 4.22 -5.01
N PRO A 194 -17.58 3.65 -4.96
CA PRO A 194 -18.73 4.34 -4.37
C PRO A 194 -18.58 4.60 -2.86
N TYR A 195 -17.66 3.90 -2.21
CA TYR A 195 -17.52 3.85 -0.74
C TYR A 195 -16.29 4.60 -0.22
N LEU A 196 -15.58 5.38 -1.06
CA LEU A 196 -14.40 6.12 -0.62
C LEU A 196 -14.65 7.08 0.57
N PRO A 197 -15.77 7.84 0.63
CA PRO A 197 -16.10 8.63 1.82
C PRO A 197 -16.31 7.77 3.07
N GLN A 198 -16.99 6.63 2.94
CA GLN A 198 -17.28 5.71 4.04
C GLN A 198 -16.00 5.04 4.57
N ILE A 199 -15.10 4.64 3.67
CA ILE A 199 -13.78 4.10 4.03
C ILE A 199 -12.98 5.14 4.85
N ARG A 200 -13.00 6.41 4.45
CA ARG A 200 -12.34 7.50 5.19
C ARG A 200 -13.00 7.76 6.54
N ALA A 201 -14.33 7.79 6.59
CA ALA A 201 -15.09 7.99 7.83
C ALA A 201 -14.82 6.86 8.83
N GLU A 202 -14.89 5.60 8.38
CA GLU A 202 -14.64 4.43 9.22
C GLU A 202 -13.20 4.40 9.75
N ALA A 203 -12.22 4.76 8.92
CA ALA A 203 -10.84 4.90 9.36
C ALA A 203 -10.69 5.93 10.50
N ASN A 204 -11.40 7.07 10.43
CA ASN A 204 -11.41 8.07 11.50
C ASN A 204 -12.13 7.56 12.75
N PHE A 205 -13.29 6.92 12.61
CA PHE A 205 -14.03 6.34 13.73
C PHE A 205 -13.21 5.31 14.51
N ARG A 206 -12.52 4.40 13.81
CA ARG A 206 -11.67 3.38 14.43
C ARG A 206 -10.42 3.97 15.08
N TRP A 207 -9.84 5.01 14.48
CA TRP A 207 -8.75 5.74 15.13
C TRP A 207 -9.22 6.46 16.40
N ASN A 208 -10.40 7.09 16.38
CA ASN A 208 -11.00 7.72 17.56
C ASN A 208 -11.23 6.70 18.69
N GLN A 209 -11.77 5.52 18.36
CA GLN A 209 -11.92 4.42 19.32
C GLN A 209 -10.57 4.01 19.93
N MET A 210 -9.55 3.84 19.10
CA MET A 210 -8.21 3.47 19.56
C MET A 210 -7.53 4.59 20.38
N LYS A 211 -7.79 5.87 20.06
CA LYS A 211 -7.34 7.02 20.86
C LYS A 211 -7.96 6.96 22.26
N ARG A 212 -9.27 6.78 22.36
CA ARG A 212 -9.99 6.67 23.64
C ARG A 212 -9.48 5.51 24.48
N LEU A 213 -9.31 4.34 23.87
CA LEU A 213 -8.70 3.17 24.54
C LEU A 213 -7.30 3.48 25.05
N ARG A 214 -6.45 4.16 24.26
CA ARG A 214 -5.11 4.56 24.70
C ARG A 214 -5.15 5.57 25.84
N GLU A 215 -6.03 6.56 25.79
CA GLU A 215 -6.20 7.54 26.87
C GLU A 215 -6.64 6.85 28.15
N ALA A 216 -7.63 5.96 28.08
CA ALA A 216 -8.08 5.14 29.19
C ALA A 216 -6.95 4.27 29.76
N PHE A 217 -6.19 3.60 28.90
CA PHE A 217 -5.02 2.83 29.29
C PHE A 217 -3.97 3.67 30.04
N LEU A 218 -3.59 4.83 29.51
CA LEU A 218 -2.58 5.70 30.12
C LEU A 218 -3.05 6.27 31.47
N ILE A 219 -4.33 6.64 31.59
CA ILE A 219 -4.91 7.08 32.86
C ILE A 219 -4.91 5.94 33.88
N SER A 220 -5.30 4.73 33.48
CA SER A 220 -5.23 3.54 34.32
C SER A 220 -3.80 3.20 34.75
N CYS A 221 -2.80 3.35 33.87
CA CYS A 221 -1.39 3.18 34.23
C CYS A 221 -0.96 4.18 35.31
N LYS A 222 -1.27 5.47 35.13
CA LYS A 222 -0.99 6.50 36.15
C LYS A 222 -1.70 6.21 37.47
N LYS A 223 -2.92 5.65 37.43
CA LYS A 223 -3.65 5.24 38.63
C LYS A 223 -2.95 4.07 39.34
N ALA A 224 -2.47 3.08 38.59
CA ALA A 224 -1.74 1.92 39.13
C ALA A 224 -0.37 2.27 39.72
N GLU A 225 0.23 3.41 39.35
CA GLU A 225 1.47 3.92 39.96
C GLU A 225 1.24 4.54 41.36
N GLN A 226 -0.01 4.73 41.78
CA GLN A 226 -0.36 5.21 43.12
C GLN A 226 -0.18 4.10 44.16
N LYS A 227 0.39 4.43 45.33
CA LYS A 227 0.82 3.45 46.34
C LYS A 227 -0.26 2.49 46.86
N ASP A 228 -1.53 2.89 46.80
CA ASP A 228 -2.64 2.12 47.38
C ASP A 228 -3.42 1.30 46.35
N VAL A 229 -2.97 1.24 45.10
CA VAL A 229 -3.66 0.51 44.02
C VAL A 229 -3.00 -0.85 43.79
N ILE A 230 -3.80 -1.92 43.89
CA ILE A 230 -3.36 -3.30 43.65
C ILE A 230 -3.79 -3.74 42.25
N LEU A 231 -2.92 -4.46 41.55
CA LEU A 231 -3.21 -5.04 40.24
C LEU A 231 -3.72 -6.49 40.36
N PRO A 232 -4.64 -6.95 39.47
CA PRO A 232 -5.18 -6.22 38.33
C PRO A 232 -6.10 -5.06 38.71
N LEU A 233 -6.05 -3.99 37.92
CA LEU A 233 -6.98 -2.86 38.07
C LEU A 233 -8.09 -2.98 37.03
N GLU A 234 -9.31 -3.25 37.47
CA GLU A 234 -10.51 -3.27 36.61
C GLU A 234 -10.99 -1.84 36.33
N PHE A 235 -11.20 -1.53 35.04
CA PHE A 235 -11.76 -0.26 34.60
C PHE A 235 -12.68 -0.45 33.40
N HIS A 236 -13.63 0.47 33.24
CA HIS A 236 -14.49 0.54 32.05
C HIS A 236 -14.71 1.99 31.63
N TYR A 237 -15.12 2.17 30.38
CA TYR A 237 -15.56 3.46 29.85
C TYR A 237 -16.63 3.24 28.78
N ASP A 238 -17.42 4.28 28.52
CA ASP A 238 -18.52 4.25 27.58
C ASP A 238 -18.10 4.85 26.23
N GLU A 239 -18.32 4.10 25.16
CA GLU A 239 -18.14 4.56 23.79
C GLU A 239 -19.29 5.50 23.37
N PRO A 240 -19.08 6.42 22.41
CA PRO A 240 -20.04 7.45 22.05
C PRO A 240 -21.32 6.89 21.43
N GLU A 241 -22.29 7.77 21.19
CA GLU A 241 -23.66 7.45 20.73
C GLU A 241 -23.73 6.58 19.45
N ARG A 242 -22.68 6.55 18.62
CA ARG A 242 -22.62 5.65 17.47
C ARG A 242 -22.45 4.18 17.86
N ILE A 243 -21.67 3.91 18.91
CA ILE A 243 -21.34 2.56 19.38
C ILE A 243 -22.30 2.15 20.51
N ARG A 244 -22.57 3.05 21.48
CA ARG A 244 -23.43 2.81 22.67
C ARG A 244 -23.08 1.54 23.44
N GLU A 245 -21.79 1.27 23.56
CA GLU A 245 -21.28 0.13 24.32
C GLU A 245 -20.35 0.60 25.43
N ARG A 246 -20.40 -0.11 26.55
CA ARG A 246 -19.43 -0.01 27.64
C ARG A 246 -18.37 -1.08 27.46
N PHE A 247 -17.12 -0.67 27.40
CA PHE A 247 -16.00 -1.60 27.28
C PHE A 247 -15.34 -1.85 28.63
N HIS A 248 -15.18 -3.13 28.99
CA HIS A 248 -14.61 -3.55 30.26
C HIS A 248 -13.20 -4.11 30.07
N PHE A 249 -12.26 -3.61 30.88
CA PHE A 249 -10.86 -3.97 30.82
C PHE A 249 -10.27 -4.29 32.19
N ARG A 250 -9.20 -5.10 32.18
CA ARG A 250 -8.25 -5.23 33.29
C ARG A 250 -6.89 -4.73 32.86
N LEU A 251 -6.30 -3.86 33.68
CA LEU A 251 -4.90 -3.48 33.55
C LEU A 251 -4.03 -4.48 34.32
N TRP A 252 -2.98 -4.94 33.66
CA TRP A 252 -2.04 -5.91 34.19
C TRP A 252 -0.61 -5.40 34.13
N ASP A 253 0.20 -5.90 35.04
CA ASP A 253 1.65 -5.98 34.89
C ASP A 253 2.08 -7.45 34.92
N LYS A 254 3.34 -7.76 34.57
CA LYS A 254 3.75 -9.17 34.46
C LYS A 254 3.65 -9.91 35.80
N PRO A 255 4.10 -9.35 36.95
CA PRO A 255 3.90 -9.99 38.25
C PRO A 255 2.44 -10.25 38.57
N SER A 256 1.56 -9.24 38.48
CA SER A 256 0.16 -9.38 38.90
C SER A 256 -0.58 -10.42 38.07
N PHE A 257 -0.31 -10.50 36.77
CA PHE A 257 -0.87 -11.53 35.89
C PHE A 257 -0.45 -12.95 36.32
N VAL A 258 0.84 -13.16 36.60
CA VAL A 258 1.33 -14.48 37.06
C VAL A 258 0.74 -14.85 38.42
N LEU A 259 0.63 -13.89 39.34
CA LEU A 259 0.13 -14.14 40.69
C LEU A 259 -1.37 -14.44 40.71
N TYR A 260 -2.15 -13.72 39.90
CA TYR A 260 -3.58 -13.96 39.74
C TYR A 260 -3.83 -15.35 39.14
N HIS A 261 -3.05 -15.73 38.12
CA HIS A 261 -3.15 -17.04 37.47
C HIS A 261 -2.16 -18.08 38.01
N LYS A 262 -1.77 -18.02 39.30
CA LYS A 262 -0.72 -18.88 39.89
C LYS A 262 -0.84 -20.38 39.57
N GLY A 263 -2.07 -20.90 39.46
CA GLY A 263 -2.33 -22.32 39.12
C GLY A 263 -1.98 -22.70 37.68
N LYS A 264 -1.79 -21.72 36.78
CA LYS A 264 -1.41 -21.93 35.37
C LYS A 264 0.11 -21.70 35.13
N PHE A 265 0.90 -21.51 36.19
CA PHE A 265 2.34 -21.25 36.11
C PHE A 265 3.13 -22.20 37.02
N THR A 266 4.39 -22.45 36.67
CA THR A 266 5.29 -23.25 37.52
C THR A 266 5.69 -22.49 38.78
N GLU A 267 6.01 -23.20 39.86
CA GLU A 267 6.39 -22.58 41.13
C GLU A 267 7.60 -21.64 41.00
N SER A 268 8.57 -21.97 40.15
CA SER A 268 9.74 -21.14 39.88
C SER A 268 9.35 -19.78 39.28
N ILE A 269 8.42 -19.77 38.32
CA ILE A 269 7.90 -18.54 37.71
C ILE A 269 7.13 -17.73 38.75
N VAL A 270 6.25 -18.38 39.53
CA VAL A 270 5.47 -17.71 40.59
C VAL A 270 6.40 -17.08 41.64
N LYS A 271 7.45 -17.79 42.07
CA LYS A 271 8.46 -17.27 43.01
C LYS A 271 9.22 -16.09 42.42
N SER A 272 9.58 -16.13 41.15
CA SER A 272 10.27 -15.03 40.46
C SER A 272 9.39 -13.79 40.32
N ALA A 273 8.09 -13.98 40.03
CA ALA A 273 7.09 -12.92 39.98
C ALA A 273 6.86 -12.29 41.37
N LYS A 274 6.69 -13.11 42.43
CA LYS A 274 6.58 -12.63 43.83
C LYS A 274 7.78 -11.78 44.24
N LYS A 275 8.99 -12.22 43.88
CA LYS A 275 10.24 -11.51 44.18
C LYS A 275 10.56 -10.37 43.22
N ARG A 276 9.77 -10.16 42.16
CA ARG A 276 10.01 -9.17 41.09
C ARG A 276 11.45 -9.24 40.54
N THR A 277 11.90 -10.44 40.19
CA THR A 277 13.26 -10.68 39.67
C THR A 277 13.25 -11.00 38.18
N GLY A 278 14.39 -10.83 37.49
CA GLY A 278 14.54 -11.21 36.09
C GLY A 278 13.59 -10.48 35.15
N ALA A 279 12.72 -11.20 34.45
CA ALA A 279 11.72 -10.62 33.54
C ALA A 279 10.60 -9.82 34.25
N TYR A 280 10.49 -9.98 35.57
CA TYR A 280 9.46 -9.38 36.44
C TYR A 280 9.98 -8.17 37.24
N SER A 281 11.24 -7.78 37.06
CA SER A 281 11.81 -6.58 37.69
C SER A 281 11.15 -5.32 37.14
N GLU A 282 11.08 -4.26 37.95
CA GLU A 282 10.47 -2.97 37.58
C GLU A 282 11.00 -2.43 36.24
N ALA A 283 12.33 -2.44 36.03
CA ALA A 283 12.95 -1.96 34.79
C ALA A 283 12.51 -2.71 33.50
N LYS A 284 12.02 -3.95 33.64
CA LYS A 284 11.58 -4.81 32.52
C LYS A 284 10.06 -5.05 32.54
N ASN A 285 9.36 -4.47 33.50
CA ASN A 285 7.93 -4.59 33.64
C ASN A 285 7.25 -3.54 32.76
N ARG A 286 6.14 -3.92 32.15
CA ARG A 286 5.35 -3.06 31.27
C ARG A 286 3.89 -3.41 31.50
N TYR A 287 3.04 -2.39 31.46
CA TYR A 287 1.60 -2.58 31.55
C TYR A 287 1.02 -3.05 30.22
N PHE A 288 -0.02 -3.88 30.29
CA PHE A 288 -0.82 -4.36 29.16
C PHE A 288 -2.27 -4.52 29.63
N VAL A 289 -3.20 -4.73 28.70
CA VAL A 289 -4.63 -4.83 29.01
C VAL A 289 -5.19 -6.17 28.61
N GLU A 290 -6.23 -6.59 29.34
CA GLU A 290 -7.14 -7.65 28.99
C GLU A 290 -8.51 -7.06 28.74
N PHE A 291 -9.05 -7.20 27.53
CA PHE A 291 -10.43 -6.87 27.22
C PHE A 291 -11.34 -8.01 27.65
N LEU A 292 -12.26 -7.73 28.57
CA LEU A 292 -13.13 -8.75 29.17
C LEU A 292 -14.41 -8.93 28.36
N LYS A 293 -15.09 -7.83 28.04
CA LYS A 293 -16.37 -7.81 27.32
C LYS A 293 -16.77 -6.39 26.93
N ALA A 294 -17.73 -6.32 26.03
CA ALA A 294 -18.55 -5.13 25.80
C ALA A 294 -19.98 -5.38 26.31
N GLU A 295 -20.65 -4.32 26.75
CA GLU A 295 -22.05 -4.33 27.17
C GLU A 295 -22.81 -3.23 26.43
N ARG A 296 -23.96 -3.55 25.84
CA ARG A 296 -24.87 -2.56 25.26
C ARG A 296 -25.49 -1.73 26.37
N LEU A 297 -25.60 -0.41 26.16
CA LEU A 297 -26.13 0.51 27.18
C LEU A 297 -27.66 0.65 27.16
N GLU A 298 -28.31 0.34 26.03
CA GLU A 298 -29.74 0.62 25.83
C GLU A 298 -30.60 -0.60 25.48
N ASP A 299 -30.00 -1.63 24.88
CA ASP A 299 -30.70 -2.84 24.44
C ASP A 299 -30.04 -4.12 24.99
N ASN A 300 -30.76 -5.24 24.90
CA ASN A 300 -30.26 -6.57 25.29
C ASN A 300 -29.67 -7.33 24.08
N ASP A 301 -29.29 -6.63 23.01
CA ASP A 301 -28.68 -7.27 21.85
C ASP A 301 -27.20 -7.61 22.12
N VAL A 302 -26.58 -8.38 21.23
CA VAL A 302 -25.18 -8.78 21.34
C VAL A 302 -24.28 -7.59 21.07
N ALA A 303 -23.40 -7.25 22.02
CA ALA A 303 -22.40 -6.21 21.84
C ALA A 303 -21.34 -6.63 20.81
N GLU A 304 -20.95 -5.70 19.92
CA GLU A 304 -19.91 -5.92 18.91
C GLU A 304 -18.51 -5.93 19.53
N GLY A 305 -18.25 -5.01 20.46
CA GLY A 305 -16.96 -4.86 21.12
C GLY A 305 -15.86 -4.24 20.24
N LEU A 306 -14.63 -4.72 20.42
CA LEU A 306 -13.49 -4.24 19.63
C LEU A 306 -13.59 -4.81 18.21
N TRP A 307 -13.58 -3.95 17.19
CA TRP A 307 -13.69 -4.38 15.79
C TRP A 307 -12.57 -5.34 15.34
N PHE A 308 -11.46 -5.41 16.09
CA PHE A 308 -10.32 -6.30 15.86
C PHE A 308 -10.21 -7.46 16.86
N ALA A 309 -11.26 -7.72 17.66
CA ALA A 309 -11.26 -8.78 18.66
C ALA A 309 -10.96 -10.16 18.04
N ASP A 310 -11.56 -10.44 16.88
CA ASP A 310 -11.41 -11.68 16.13
C ASP A 310 -9.95 -11.94 15.73
N ILE A 311 -9.22 -10.92 15.27
CA ILE A 311 -7.79 -11.02 14.92
C ILE A 311 -6.95 -11.55 16.09
N LEU A 312 -7.29 -11.11 17.31
CA LEU A 312 -6.57 -11.47 18.53
C LEU A 312 -7.01 -12.82 19.09
N GLN A 313 -8.32 -13.07 19.12
CA GLN A 313 -8.91 -14.33 19.59
C GLN A 313 -8.42 -15.51 18.75
N GLU A 314 -8.40 -15.34 17.43
CA GLU A 314 -7.99 -16.37 16.47
C GLU A 314 -6.46 -16.43 16.29
N GLY A 315 -5.73 -15.52 16.95
CA GLY A 315 -4.27 -15.52 16.98
C GLY A 315 -3.64 -15.47 15.59
N VAL A 316 -4.15 -14.59 14.71
CA VAL A 316 -3.69 -14.41 13.31
C VAL A 316 -2.71 -13.24 13.14
N LEU A 317 -2.19 -12.70 14.25
CA LEU A 317 -1.10 -11.72 14.25
C LEU A 317 0.27 -12.34 13.94
N GLY A 318 1.11 -11.56 13.26
CA GLY A 318 2.49 -11.95 12.98
C GLY A 318 2.59 -13.23 12.15
N LYS A 319 3.63 -14.04 12.41
CA LYS A 319 3.81 -15.34 11.77
C LYS A 319 3.00 -16.42 12.49
N TRP A 320 1.69 -16.32 12.38
CA TRP A 320 0.71 -17.08 13.15
C TRP A 320 0.79 -18.61 13.00
N TYR A 321 1.52 -19.12 12.00
CA TYR A 321 1.67 -20.56 11.72
C TYR A 321 2.89 -21.23 12.36
N GLN A 322 3.84 -20.48 12.96
CA GLN A 322 5.14 -21.05 13.35
C GLN A 322 5.07 -22.10 14.48
N ASN A 323 3.99 -22.13 15.27
CA ASN A 323 3.82 -23.05 16.41
C ASN A 323 2.35 -23.47 16.54
N THR A 324 1.74 -23.86 15.42
CA THR A 324 0.30 -24.15 15.33
C THR A 324 0.09 -25.52 14.71
N THR A 325 -0.90 -26.26 15.21
CA THR A 325 -1.29 -27.58 14.69
C THR A 325 -1.87 -27.48 13.28
N GLU A 326 -1.98 -28.58 12.53
CA GLU A 326 -2.54 -28.55 11.18
C GLU A 326 -4.02 -28.13 11.19
N GLU A 327 -4.79 -28.59 12.18
CA GLU A 327 -6.19 -28.25 12.37
C GLU A 327 -6.38 -26.76 12.68
N GLU A 328 -5.63 -26.22 13.64
CA GLU A 328 -5.65 -24.79 13.95
C GLU A 328 -5.18 -23.95 12.76
N MET A 329 -4.18 -24.42 12.00
CA MET A 329 -3.74 -23.73 10.79
C MET A 329 -4.86 -23.68 9.75
N HIS A 330 -5.61 -24.78 9.58
CA HIS A 330 -6.76 -24.82 8.66
C HIS A 330 -7.87 -23.85 9.08
N GLN A 331 -8.19 -23.79 10.38
CA GLN A 331 -9.19 -22.85 10.91
C GLN A 331 -8.77 -21.39 10.70
N LYS A 332 -7.53 -21.04 11.04
CA LYS A 332 -6.99 -19.69 10.81
C LYS A 332 -6.97 -19.32 9.33
N ARG A 333 -6.62 -20.25 8.43
CA ARG A 333 -6.72 -20.03 6.98
C ARG A 333 -8.15 -19.74 6.57
N LYS A 334 -9.12 -20.54 7.04
CA LYS A 334 -10.53 -20.38 6.69
C LYS A 334 -11.03 -18.99 7.07
N LEU A 335 -10.72 -18.52 8.28
CA LEU A 335 -11.03 -17.15 8.71
C LEU A 335 -10.37 -16.10 7.82
N LEU A 336 -9.07 -16.25 7.54
CA LEU A 336 -8.36 -15.28 6.70
C LEU A 336 -8.93 -15.26 5.27
N PHE A 337 -9.31 -16.41 4.73
CA PHE A 337 -9.92 -16.52 3.41
C PHE A 337 -11.34 -15.96 3.35
N SER A 338 -12.14 -16.09 4.41
CA SER A 338 -13.47 -15.44 4.46
C SER A 338 -13.38 -13.92 4.41
N TRP A 339 -12.27 -13.35 4.90
CA TRP A 339 -11.95 -11.93 4.76
C TRP A 339 -11.18 -11.58 3.48
N GLY A 340 -11.02 -12.54 2.55
CA GLY A 340 -10.32 -12.37 1.28
C GLY A 340 -8.80 -12.44 1.36
N TYR A 341 -8.19 -12.63 2.54
CA TYR A 341 -6.75 -12.75 2.75
C TYR A 341 -6.20 -14.09 2.28
N GLY A 342 -6.28 -14.35 0.99
CA GLY A 342 -5.80 -15.56 0.34
C GLY A 342 -6.93 -16.43 -0.21
N LYS A 343 -6.58 -17.63 -0.68
CA LYS A 343 -7.44 -18.63 -1.33
C LYS A 343 -6.86 -20.02 -1.05
N GLU A 344 -7.69 -21.05 -1.11
CA GLU A 344 -7.29 -22.44 -0.78
C GLU A 344 -6.07 -22.94 -1.57
N ASN A 345 -5.91 -22.50 -2.82
CA ASN A 345 -4.84 -22.93 -3.72
C ASN A 345 -3.54 -22.09 -3.64
N LEU A 346 -3.39 -21.21 -2.65
CA LEU A 346 -2.19 -20.36 -2.53
C LEU A 346 -0.98 -21.13 -1.99
N ILE A 347 0.17 -20.92 -2.64
CA ILE A 347 1.47 -21.45 -2.20
C ILE A 347 1.94 -20.61 -0.99
N GLY A 348 1.45 -20.95 0.20
CA GLY A 348 1.88 -20.37 1.48
C GLY A 348 0.76 -19.75 2.33
N ASN A 349 1.10 -19.48 3.60
CA ASN A 349 0.17 -18.88 4.55
C ASN A 349 0.08 -17.36 4.35
N PRO A 350 -1.13 -16.79 4.28
CA PRO A 350 -1.30 -15.34 4.26
C PRO A 350 -0.89 -14.71 5.60
N GLU A 351 -0.11 -13.63 5.57
CA GLU A 351 0.33 -12.91 6.78
C GLU A 351 -0.17 -11.45 6.76
N PRO A 352 -1.50 -11.18 6.74
CA PRO A 352 -2.02 -9.84 6.50
C PRO A 352 -1.62 -8.83 7.57
N PHE A 353 -1.49 -9.29 8.82
CA PHE A 353 -1.19 -8.49 10.00
C PHE A 353 0.27 -8.63 10.47
N TYR A 354 1.18 -9.15 9.63
CA TYR A 354 2.60 -9.19 9.94
C TYR A 354 3.34 -7.98 9.37
N SER A 355 3.49 -6.95 10.19
CA SER A 355 4.11 -5.67 9.78
C SER A 355 5.61 -5.78 9.46
N LYS A 356 6.30 -6.85 9.90
CA LYS A 356 7.77 -6.99 9.90
C LYS A 356 8.49 -5.80 10.55
N HIS A 357 7.80 -5.08 11.44
CA HIS A 357 8.30 -3.88 12.08
C HIS A 357 8.03 -3.93 13.58
N LYS A 358 9.08 -3.78 14.39
CA LYS A 358 8.97 -3.80 15.85
C LYS A 358 8.02 -2.68 16.31
N GLY A 359 7.07 -3.01 17.18
CA GLY A 359 6.15 -2.04 17.79
C GLY A 359 5.01 -1.60 16.90
N ILE A 360 4.75 -2.31 15.79
CA ILE A 360 3.60 -2.06 14.90
C ILE A 360 2.84 -3.36 14.76
N LEU A 361 1.59 -3.41 15.23
CA LEU A 361 0.75 -4.62 15.23
C LEU A 361 1.50 -5.84 15.78
N SER A 362 2.20 -5.63 16.90
CA SER A 362 3.02 -6.65 17.55
C SER A 362 2.69 -6.70 19.02
N THR A 363 2.49 -7.89 19.58
CA THR A 363 2.41 -8.08 21.03
C THR A 363 3.79 -8.35 21.62
N SER A 364 3.97 -8.01 22.89
CA SER A 364 5.15 -8.33 23.67
C SER A 364 5.25 -9.84 23.85
N THR A 365 6.47 -10.36 23.96
CA THR A 365 6.71 -11.81 24.13
C THR A 365 5.94 -12.39 25.30
N PHE A 366 5.76 -11.62 26.38
CA PHE A 366 4.99 -12.06 27.55
C PHE A 366 3.51 -12.25 27.20
N VAL A 367 2.90 -11.26 26.55
CA VAL A 367 1.49 -11.31 26.12
C VAL A 367 1.26 -12.45 25.13
N SER A 368 2.12 -12.59 24.12
CA SER A 368 1.97 -13.65 23.10
C SER A 368 2.07 -15.07 23.70
N LEU A 369 2.93 -15.27 24.71
CA LEU A 369 3.14 -16.59 25.33
C LEU A 369 2.05 -16.96 26.35
N HIS A 370 1.29 -15.99 26.84
CA HIS A 370 0.39 -16.19 27.98
C HIS A 370 -1.05 -15.76 27.74
N SER A 371 -1.40 -15.36 26.51
CA SER A 371 -2.78 -15.02 26.12
C SER A 371 -3.77 -16.17 26.36
N SER A 372 -3.37 -17.43 26.19
CA SER A 372 -4.25 -18.58 26.48
C SER A 372 -4.57 -18.78 27.97
N LYS A 373 -3.91 -18.02 28.86
CA LYS A 373 -4.13 -18.10 30.32
C LYS A 373 -5.11 -17.06 30.83
N SER A 374 -5.42 -16.00 30.05
CA SER A 374 -6.40 -14.98 30.42
C SER A 374 -7.84 -15.47 30.25
N GLU A 375 -8.79 -14.73 30.83
CA GLU A 375 -10.23 -14.96 30.66
C GLU A 375 -10.76 -14.22 29.42
N GLY A 376 -10.18 -13.05 29.13
CA GLY A 376 -10.47 -12.21 27.97
C GLY A 376 -9.30 -12.11 26.98
N ILE A 377 -9.32 -11.07 26.15
CA ILE A 377 -8.35 -10.84 25.08
C ILE A 377 -7.17 -10.01 25.60
N LEU A 378 -5.97 -10.61 25.61
CA LEU A 378 -4.76 -9.95 26.10
C LEU A 378 -3.98 -9.25 24.97
N PHE A 379 -3.66 -7.96 25.12
CA PHE A 379 -2.85 -7.23 24.14
C PHE A 379 -2.11 -6.00 24.72
N ASP A 380 -1.04 -5.59 24.05
CA ASP A 380 -0.35 -4.32 24.31
C ASP A 380 -1.05 -3.20 23.54
N VAL A 381 -1.39 -2.08 24.17
CA VAL A 381 -2.19 -1.00 23.55
C VAL A 381 -1.41 -0.20 22.51
N GLU A 382 -0.15 0.17 22.82
CA GLU A 382 0.64 1.10 22.00
C GLU A 382 0.86 0.63 20.55
N PRO A 383 1.23 -0.64 20.27
CA PRO A 383 1.48 -1.09 18.91
C PRO A 383 0.27 -1.02 17.97
N PHE A 384 -0.96 -1.05 18.50
CA PHE A 384 -2.20 -0.94 17.73
C PHE A 384 -2.56 0.53 17.51
N TYR A 385 -2.36 1.38 18.52
CA TYR A 385 -2.52 2.84 18.36
C TYR A 385 -1.56 3.42 17.31
N VAL A 386 -0.30 2.97 17.31
CA VAL A 386 0.67 3.38 16.30
C VAL A 386 0.24 2.94 14.91
N ALA A 387 -0.23 1.69 14.80
CA ALA A 387 -0.69 1.14 13.52
C ALA A 387 -1.91 1.89 12.96
N THR A 388 -2.91 2.19 13.79
CA THR A 388 -4.09 2.96 13.35
C THR A 388 -3.74 4.40 13.00
N THR A 389 -2.84 5.03 13.76
CA THR A 389 -2.42 6.42 13.48
C THR A 389 -1.66 6.54 12.16
N LEU A 390 -0.75 5.62 11.87
CA LEU A 390 -0.05 5.56 10.58
C LEU A 390 -0.97 5.13 9.43
N GLY A 391 -1.89 4.18 9.71
CA GLY A 391 -2.89 3.72 8.76
C GLY A 391 -3.85 4.84 8.33
N LEU A 392 -4.31 5.66 9.27
CA LEU A 392 -5.23 6.77 9.01
C LEU A 392 -4.62 7.80 8.07
N LEU A 393 -3.37 8.21 8.34
CA LEU A 393 -2.65 9.12 7.44
C LEU A 393 -2.51 8.53 6.03
N ALA A 394 -2.23 7.22 5.93
CA ALA A 394 -2.12 6.58 4.64
C ALA A 394 -3.46 6.51 3.89
N VAL A 395 -4.57 6.14 4.55
CA VAL A 395 -5.91 6.15 3.94
C VAL A 395 -6.22 7.53 3.39
N ASP A 396 -6.02 8.58 4.19
CA ASP A 396 -6.32 9.95 3.79
C ASP A 396 -5.51 10.38 2.56
N ILE A 397 -4.19 10.21 2.58
CA ILE A 397 -3.34 10.60 1.45
C ILE A 397 -3.66 9.78 0.18
N LEU A 398 -3.84 8.46 0.31
CA LEU A 398 -4.11 7.57 -0.84
C LEU A 398 -5.43 7.93 -1.53
N THR A 399 -6.44 8.33 -0.76
CA THR A 399 -7.79 8.64 -1.26
C THR A 399 -7.97 10.09 -1.68
N THR A 400 -7.14 11.02 -1.22
CA THR A 400 -7.25 12.46 -1.54
C THR A 400 -6.24 12.93 -2.59
N THR A 401 -5.08 12.27 -2.69
CA THR A 401 -3.99 12.67 -3.61
C THR A 401 -3.67 11.61 -4.67
N GLY A 402 -4.11 10.36 -4.44
CA GLY A 402 -3.74 9.24 -5.28
C GLY A 402 -2.25 8.89 -5.24
N ALA A 403 -1.44 9.38 -4.29
CA ALA A 403 -0.01 9.08 -4.20
C ALA A 403 0.28 7.57 -4.09
N ARG A 404 1.46 7.11 -4.52
CA ARG A 404 1.89 5.71 -4.38
C ARG A 404 2.44 5.45 -2.97
N ILE A 405 2.37 4.21 -2.50
CA ILE A 405 2.93 3.85 -1.18
C ILE A 405 4.40 4.25 -1.00
N ASN A 406 5.24 4.09 -2.02
CA ASN A 406 6.64 4.52 -1.98
C ASN A 406 6.80 6.05 -1.90
N GLU A 407 5.82 6.81 -2.39
CA GLU A 407 5.76 8.27 -2.28
C GLU A 407 5.36 8.66 -0.84
N LEU A 408 4.39 7.96 -0.23
CA LEU A 408 4.03 8.15 1.18
C LEU A 408 5.22 7.91 2.13
N LEU A 409 5.98 6.83 1.94
CA LEU A 409 7.11 6.48 2.80
C LEU A 409 8.24 7.52 2.80
N GLN A 410 8.26 8.47 1.85
CA GLN A 410 9.25 9.54 1.78
C GLN A 410 8.93 10.73 2.69
N LEU A 411 7.69 10.83 3.21
CA LEU A 411 7.27 11.95 4.03
C LEU A 411 8.13 12.06 5.30
N ASN A 412 8.66 13.25 5.54
CA ASN A 412 9.59 13.54 6.63
C ASN A 412 9.40 14.98 7.14
N SER A 413 9.91 15.26 8.34
CA SER A 413 9.81 16.59 8.96
C SER A 413 10.86 17.59 8.46
N GLY A 414 11.61 17.26 7.41
CA GLY A 414 12.59 18.16 6.80
C GLY A 414 11.93 19.33 6.08
N LYS A 415 12.63 20.48 6.05
CA LYS A 415 12.12 21.75 5.49
C LYS A 415 11.68 21.65 4.02
N ASP A 416 12.27 20.74 3.26
CA ASP A 416 11.96 20.56 1.85
C ASP A 416 10.72 19.69 1.60
N CYS A 417 10.29 18.92 2.60
CA CYS A 417 9.23 17.92 2.41
C CYS A 417 7.83 18.49 2.61
N LEU A 418 7.61 19.40 3.55
CA LEU A 418 6.31 20.00 3.85
C LEU A 418 6.41 21.52 3.71
N ARG A 419 5.54 22.12 2.90
CA ARG A 419 5.51 23.57 2.72
C ARG A 419 4.10 24.11 2.95
N ALA A 420 4.06 25.21 3.69
CA ALA A 420 2.87 26.04 3.85
C ALA A 420 3.09 27.35 3.09
N THR A 421 2.23 27.66 2.14
CA THR A 421 2.30 28.90 1.34
C THR A 421 1.03 29.71 1.60
N LYS A 422 1.17 31.01 1.87
CA LYS A 422 0.03 31.92 2.02
C LYS A 422 -0.38 32.43 0.63
N LEU A 423 -1.64 32.25 0.22
CA LEU A 423 -2.21 32.91 -0.96
C LEU A 423 -3.59 33.46 -0.60
N ASN A 424 -3.85 34.72 -0.92
CA ASN A 424 -5.14 35.40 -0.68
C ASN A 424 -5.64 35.23 0.77
N ASP A 425 -4.74 35.45 1.74
CA ASP A 425 -4.96 35.28 3.18
C ASP A 425 -5.21 33.86 3.73
N ASP A 426 -5.32 32.85 2.87
CA ASP A 426 -5.43 31.44 3.27
C ASP A 426 -4.09 30.68 3.24
N LEU A 427 -3.88 29.82 4.24
CA LEU A 427 -2.73 28.92 4.35
C LEU A 427 -2.94 27.64 3.52
N ARG A 428 -2.02 27.38 2.59
CA ARG A 428 -2.07 26.24 1.66
C ARG A 428 -0.95 25.27 1.95
N PHE A 429 -1.25 23.97 1.97
CA PHE A 429 -0.31 22.93 2.33
C PHE A 429 0.03 22.02 1.15
N SER A 430 1.29 21.62 1.04
CA SER A 430 1.74 20.61 0.08
C SER A 430 2.89 19.80 0.65
N PHE A 431 3.00 18.55 0.21
CA PHE A 431 4.21 17.75 0.41
C PHE A 431 4.98 17.54 -0.89
N TYR A 432 6.29 17.31 -0.78
CA TYR A 432 7.20 17.14 -1.90
C TYR A 432 7.94 15.83 -1.78
N VAL A 433 7.84 14.98 -2.81
CA VAL A 433 8.42 13.64 -2.87
C VAL A 433 8.88 13.32 -4.29
N ILE A 434 9.67 12.27 -4.50
CA ILE A 434 10.14 11.85 -5.82
C ILE A 434 9.22 10.74 -6.35
N PRO A 435 8.35 11.02 -7.36
CA PRO A 435 7.42 10.03 -7.89
C PRO A 435 8.13 8.88 -8.57
N LYS A 436 7.44 7.74 -8.70
CA LYS A 436 8.02 6.55 -9.37
C LYS A 436 8.48 6.89 -10.80
N GLY A 437 9.74 6.58 -11.09
CA GLY A 437 10.38 6.81 -12.38
C GLY A 437 11.06 8.17 -12.50
N ARG A 438 10.72 9.15 -11.65
CA ARG A 438 11.33 10.50 -11.64
C ARG A 438 12.59 10.53 -10.77
N ASP A 439 13.42 11.54 -10.95
CA ASP A 439 14.62 11.83 -10.16
C ASP A 439 14.53 13.16 -9.41
N SER A 440 13.54 14.00 -9.73
CA SER A 440 13.26 15.27 -9.07
C SER A 440 12.06 15.22 -8.13
N LEU A 441 12.02 16.15 -7.17
CA LEU A 441 10.87 16.38 -6.30
C LEU A 441 9.68 16.92 -7.09
N GLU A 442 8.48 16.42 -6.79
CA GLU A 442 7.21 16.93 -7.29
C GLU A 442 6.24 17.19 -6.13
N SER A 443 5.38 18.18 -6.29
CA SER A 443 4.42 18.61 -5.27
C SER A 443 3.13 17.80 -5.30
N TYR A 444 2.60 17.54 -4.12
CA TYR A 444 1.25 17.04 -3.90
C TYR A 444 0.52 18.03 -3.00
N PRO A 445 -0.48 18.74 -3.53
CA PRO A 445 -1.37 19.57 -2.73
C PRO A 445 -2.10 18.71 -1.70
N ILE A 446 -2.23 19.21 -0.48
CA ILE A 446 -2.97 18.55 0.59
C ILE A 446 -3.89 19.51 1.31
N SER A 447 -4.87 18.92 1.98
CA SER A 447 -5.87 19.63 2.75
C SER A 447 -5.37 20.03 4.13
N LYS A 448 -6.10 20.92 4.80
CA LYS A 448 -5.90 21.21 6.23
C LYS A 448 -6.07 19.94 7.06
N GLN A 449 -7.06 19.10 6.75
CA GLN A 449 -7.29 17.84 7.45
C GLN A 449 -6.08 16.89 7.33
N THR A 450 -5.58 16.67 6.12
CA THR A 450 -4.39 15.86 5.85
C THR A 450 -3.18 16.41 6.61
N PHE A 451 -3.02 17.73 6.63
CA PHE A 451 -1.95 18.38 7.39
C PHE A 451 -2.09 18.17 8.91
N GLU A 452 -3.31 18.22 9.45
CA GLU A 452 -3.56 17.89 10.86
C GLU A 452 -3.26 16.41 11.15
N LEU A 453 -3.56 15.47 10.24
CA LEU A 453 -3.16 14.07 10.39
C LEU A 453 -1.63 13.89 10.41
N ILE A 454 -0.90 14.64 9.57
CA ILE A 454 0.56 14.67 9.62
C ILE A 454 1.06 15.20 10.97
N LYS A 455 0.44 16.27 11.51
CA LYS A 455 0.76 16.76 12.85
C LYS A 455 0.48 15.73 13.93
N ARG A 456 -0.61 14.95 13.83
CA ARG A 456 -0.91 13.86 14.77
C ARG A 456 0.19 12.80 14.78
N VAL A 457 0.64 12.36 13.60
CA VAL A 457 1.79 11.44 13.50
C VAL A 457 3.05 12.05 14.11
N ASN A 458 3.33 13.32 13.82
CA ASN A 458 4.46 14.04 14.41
C ASN A 458 4.38 14.06 15.95
N LEU A 459 3.22 14.38 16.54
CA LEU A 459 3.03 14.39 17.99
C LEU A 459 3.17 12.99 18.61
N MET A 460 2.60 11.97 17.97
CA MET A 460 2.76 10.57 18.40
C MET A 460 4.24 10.17 18.45
N LEU A 461 5.01 10.48 17.39
CA LEU A 461 6.43 10.15 17.34
C LEU A 461 7.25 10.94 18.37
N LYS A 462 7.03 12.24 18.50
CA LYS A 462 7.72 13.06 19.51
C LYS A 462 7.44 12.57 20.93
N GLY A 463 6.20 12.16 21.21
CA GLY A 463 5.83 11.54 22.48
C GLY A 463 6.53 10.20 22.70
N HIS A 464 6.60 9.35 21.68
CA HIS A 464 7.31 8.06 21.76
C HIS A 464 8.81 8.20 22.00
N TYR A 465 9.45 9.19 21.36
CA TYR A 465 10.90 9.43 21.47
C TYR A 465 11.28 10.44 22.56
N ASN A 466 10.32 10.93 23.36
CA ASN A 466 10.53 11.97 24.37
C ASN A 466 11.24 13.23 23.84
N GLY A 467 10.95 13.65 22.62
CA GLY A 467 11.64 14.78 22.01
C GLY A 467 11.57 14.80 20.49
N GLU A 468 12.73 14.88 19.85
CA GLU A 468 12.85 14.97 18.39
C GLU A 468 12.67 13.62 17.71
N ILE A 469 12.22 13.68 16.45
CA ILE A 469 12.06 12.49 15.62
C ILE A 469 13.46 12.05 15.12
N PRO A 470 13.89 10.80 15.38
CA PRO A 470 15.19 10.31 14.96
C PRO A 470 15.41 10.38 13.45
N ILE A 471 16.65 10.69 13.07
CA ILE A 471 17.11 10.67 11.69
C ILE A 471 17.49 9.22 11.33
N VAL A 472 16.75 8.62 10.40
CA VAL A 472 16.91 7.19 10.04
C VAL A 472 17.11 7.01 8.55
N THR A 473 17.76 5.91 8.15
CA THR A 473 17.98 5.58 6.74
C THR A 473 16.66 5.17 6.07
N TYR A 474 16.43 5.61 4.83
CA TYR A 474 15.29 5.16 4.04
C TYR A 474 15.42 3.67 3.69
N ARG A 475 14.31 2.94 3.78
CA ARG A 475 14.28 1.48 3.62
C ARG A 475 13.46 0.97 2.45
N GLY A 476 12.77 1.84 1.70
CA GLY A 476 11.99 1.43 0.53
C GLY A 476 12.85 1.05 -0.68
N ASP A 477 12.20 0.55 -1.73
CA ASP A 477 12.83 0.01 -2.94
C ASP A 477 13.79 1.00 -3.65
N ARG A 478 13.57 2.30 -3.46
CA ARG A 478 14.35 3.37 -4.10
C ARG A 478 15.38 4.01 -3.17
N LYS A 479 15.84 3.31 -2.14
CA LYS A 479 16.83 3.81 -1.16
C LYS A 479 18.10 4.43 -1.76
N HIS A 480 18.49 4.03 -2.97
CA HIS A 480 19.64 4.62 -3.68
C HIS A 480 19.45 6.12 -3.99
N LEU A 481 18.21 6.63 -4.06
CA LEU A 481 17.91 8.07 -4.24
C LEU A 481 17.89 8.84 -2.92
N PHE A 482 17.97 8.14 -1.78
CA PHE A 482 17.84 8.70 -0.44
C PHE A 482 19.05 8.27 0.39
N SER A 483 20.24 8.67 -0.07
CA SER A 483 21.52 8.36 0.60
C SER A 483 21.62 9.03 1.98
N GLU A 484 21.02 10.20 2.13
CA GLU A 484 20.99 10.94 3.39
C GLU A 484 19.85 10.46 4.29
N PRO A 485 20.14 10.02 5.53
CA PRO A 485 19.14 9.75 6.55
C PRO A 485 18.25 10.98 6.82
N LYS A 486 16.96 10.76 7.10
CA LYS A 486 15.99 11.84 7.37
C LYS A 486 15.04 11.48 8.52
N PRO A 487 14.41 12.47 9.18
CA PRO A 487 13.37 12.23 10.18
C PRO A 487 12.02 11.90 9.52
N TYR A 488 11.89 10.67 9.01
CA TYR A 488 10.68 10.20 8.33
C TYR A 488 9.47 10.13 9.28
N PHE A 489 8.27 10.44 8.80
CA PHE A 489 7.03 10.25 9.57
C PHE A 489 6.58 8.79 9.61
N PHE A 490 6.82 8.04 8.54
CA PHE A 490 6.64 6.59 8.56
C PHE A 490 7.89 5.92 9.15
N GLN A 491 8.07 6.11 10.46
CA GLN A 491 9.09 5.42 11.25
C GLN A 491 8.54 4.97 12.61
N TYR A 492 9.19 4.00 13.22
CA TYR A 492 8.98 3.68 14.64
C TYR A 492 10.21 2.95 15.18
N ASN A 493 10.44 2.92 16.50
CA ASN A 493 11.62 2.24 17.08
C ASN A 493 12.94 2.47 16.32
N GLU A 494 13.20 3.74 15.97
CA GLU A 494 14.43 4.20 15.29
C GLU A 494 14.67 3.58 13.91
N LYS A 495 13.60 3.14 13.23
CA LYS A 495 13.67 2.57 11.88
C LYS A 495 12.55 3.09 11.00
N ALA A 496 12.90 3.42 9.76
CA ALA A 496 11.90 3.67 8.73
C ALA A 496 11.07 2.41 8.44
N LEU A 497 9.79 2.60 8.16
CA LEU A 497 8.89 1.53 7.73
C LEU A 497 9.24 1.05 6.32
N HIS A 498 8.85 -0.20 6.04
CA HIS A 498 8.80 -0.75 4.69
C HIS A 498 7.33 -0.84 4.25
N GLU A 499 7.10 -1.15 2.97
CA GLU A 499 5.75 -1.27 2.41
C GLU A 499 4.87 -2.27 3.17
N GLU A 500 5.41 -3.42 3.62
CA GLU A 500 4.65 -4.42 4.36
C GLU A 500 4.09 -3.89 5.67
N ALA A 501 4.85 -3.05 6.38
CA ALA A 501 4.39 -2.45 7.63
C ALA A 501 3.15 -1.58 7.39
N LEU A 502 3.19 -0.75 6.34
CA LEU A 502 2.07 0.13 6.01
C LEU A 502 0.87 -0.65 5.45
N HIS A 503 1.12 -1.71 4.66
CA HIS A 503 0.06 -2.63 4.23
C HIS A 503 -0.66 -3.28 5.42
N SER A 504 0.08 -3.74 6.44
CA SER A 504 -0.52 -4.29 7.64
C SER A 504 -1.28 -3.24 8.44
N CYS A 505 -0.77 -2.01 8.56
CA CYS A 505 -1.52 -0.90 9.20
C CYS A 505 -2.85 -0.62 8.50
N LEU A 506 -2.86 -0.58 7.16
CA LEU A 506 -4.08 -0.36 6.36
C LEU A 506 -5.07 -1.52 6.52
N ARG A 507 -4.59 -2.76 6.38
CA ARG A 507 -5.44 -3.96 6.54
C ARG A 507 -6.02 -4.06 7.93
N PHE A 508 -5.22 -3.78 8.95
CA PHE A 508 -5.72 -3.67 10.31
C PHE A 508 -6.80 -2.60 10.36
N LEU A 509 -6.48 -1.32 10.14
CA LEU A 509 -7.44 -0.22 10.29
C LEU A 509 -8.77 -0.42 9.54
N LEU A 510 -8.76 -1.11 8.39
CA LEU A 510 -9.93 -1.35 7.55
C LEU A 510 -10.52 -2.76 7.64
N HIS A 511 -10.04 -3.62 8.55
CA HIS A 511 -10.53 -5.00 8.68
C HIS A 511 -11.98 -5.05 9.17
N GLY A 512 -12.76 -6.01 8.69
CA GLY A 512 -14.22 -6.03 8.89
C GLY A 512 -15.00 -5.18 7.90
N LEU A 513 -14.36 -4.31 7.10
CA LEU A 513 -15.00 -3.76 5.91
C LEU A 513 -15.01 -4.82 4.82
N PHE A 514 -16.21 -5.22 4.41
CA PHE A 514 -16.43 -6.27 3.44
C PHE A 514 -17.00 -5.70 2.14
N PHE A 515 -16.32 -5.97 1.04
CA PHE A 515 -16.73 -5.58 -0.31
C PHE A 515 -16.63 -6.80 -1.22
N GLU A 516 -17.54 -6.92 -2.16
CA GLU A 516 -17.55 -7.99 -3.15
C GLU A 516 -17.55 -7.41 -4.55
N THR A 517 -16.89 -8.12 -5.46
CA THR A 517 -17.07 -7.91 -6.89
C THR A 517 -18.49 -8.31 -7.31
N GLN A 518 -18.92 -7.92 -8.52
CA GLN A 518 -20.19 -8.42 -9.08
C GLN A 518 -20.27 -9.96 -9.17
N GLU A 519 -19.11 -10.62 -9.19
CA GLU A 519 -18.96 -12.08 -9.26
C GLU A 519 -19.00 -12.74 -7.86
N GLY A 520 -19.19 -11.95 -6.79
CA GLY A 520 -19.21 -12.43 -5.40
C GLY A 520 -17.83 -12.69 -4.80
N GLU A 521 -16.74 -12.32 -5.48
CA GLU A 521 -15.39 -12.48 -4.93
C GLU A 521 -15.07 -11.37 -3.93
N PRO A 522 -14.52 -11.71 -2.73
CA PRO A 522 -14.20 -10.73 -1.70
C PRO A 522 -13.04 -9.82 -2.12
N VAL A 523 -13.17 -8.53 -1.83
CA VAL A 523 -12.21 -7.49 -2.22
C VAL A 523 -11.46 -6.97 -1.00
N ILE A 524 -10.13 -7.15 -1.01
CA ILE A 524 -9.26 -6.53 -0.01
C ILE A 524 -8.87 -5.13 -0.48
N ILE A 525 -9.05 -4.13 0.40
CA ILE A 525 -8.53 -2.79 0.17
C ILE A 525 -6.99 -2.81 0.14
N LYS A 526 -6.43 -2.42 -1.01
CA LYS A 526 -4.97 -2.32 -1.24
C LYS A 526 -4.59 -0.89 -1.60
N THR A 527 -3.34 -0.52 -1.36
CA THR A 527 -2.81 0.83 -1.67
C THR A 527 -2.99 1.21 -3.14
N HIS A 528 -2.70 0.28 -4.06
CA HIS A 528 -2.93 0.51 -5.47
C HIS A 528 -4.41 0.62 -5.82
N LEU A 529 -5.28 -0.12 -5.11
CA LEU A 529 -6.72 -0.09 -5.34
C LEU A 529 -7.32 1.27 -4.96
N LEU A 530 -6.91 1.84 -3.82
CA LEU A 530 -7.32 3.20 -3.43
C LEU A 530 -6.86 4.27 -4.44
N ARG A 531 -5.64 4.13 -4.98
CA ARG A 531 -5.15 5.01 -6.05
C ARG A 531 -5.96 4.85 -7.35
N HIS A 532 -6.33 3.62 -7.71
CA HIS A 532 -7.21 3.36 -8.85
C HIS A 532 -8.58 4.00 -8.62
N ALA A 533 -9.18 3.78 -7.45
CA ALA A 533 -10.47 4.32 -7.10
C ALA A 533 -10.49 5.85 -7.14
N PHE A 534 -9.44 6.51 -6.64
CA PHE A 534 -9.26 7.96 -6.80
C PHE A 534 -9.25 8.38 -8.29
N ALA A 535 -8.48 7.69 -9.13
CA ALA A 535 -8.38 8.00 -10.55
C ALA A 535 -9.70 7.77 -11.30
N THR A 536 -10.39 6.67 -11.02
CA THR A 536 -11.70 6.32 -11.58
C THR A 536 -12.75 7.35 -11.16
N GLU A 537 -12.85 7.66 -9.87
CA GLU A 537 -13.82 8.63 -9.38
C GLU A 537 -13.56 10.03 -10.01
N ALA A 538 -12.30 10.44 -10.09
CA ALA A 538 -11.89 11.69 -10.72
C ALA A 538 -12.32 11.78 -12.19
N VAL A 539 -12.14 10.74 -13.00
CA VAL A 539 -12.48 10.82 -14.43
C VAL A 539 -13.96 10.54 -14.69
N GLN A 540 -14.56 9.57 -14.02
CA GLN A 540 -15.84 9.01 -14.44
C GLN A 540 -17.04 9.71 -13.81
N ARG A 541 -16.95 10.02 -12.52
CA ARG A 541 -18.02 10.72 -11.81
C ARG A 541 -17.86 12.23 -11.91
N GLN A 542 -16.62 12.69 -11.93
CA GLN A 542 -16.28 14.10 -11.96
C GLN A 542 -15.83 14.57 -13.34
N GLU A 543 -15.86 13.75 -14.38
CA GLU A 543 -15.58 14.17 -15.76
C GLU A 543 -14.24 14.93 -15.92
N ILE A 544 -13.24 14.64 -15.06
CA ILE A 544 -11.93 15.28 -15.14
C ILE A 544 -11.18 14.76 -16.38
N PRO A 545 -10.68 15.63 -17.29
CA PRO A 545 -9.88 15.20 -18.42
C PRO A 545 -8.70 14.32 -18.00
N ILE A 546 -8.53 13.23 -18.74
CA ILE A 546 -7.57 12.16 -18.43
C ILE A 546 -6.13 12.68 -18.36
N ASP A 547 -5.78 13.69 -19.17
CA ASP A 547 -4.47 14.34 -19.17
C ASP A 547 -4.21 15.14 -17.87
N ILE A 548 -5.24 15.72 -17.27
CA ILE A 548 -5.17 16.40 -15.98
C ILE A 548 -4.99 15.38 -14.85
N VAL A 549 -5.76 14.28 -14.84
CA VAL A 549 -5.57 13.19 -13.87
C VAL A 549 -4.18 12.56 -14.01
N ALA A 550 -3.68 12.40 -15.24
CA ALA A 550 -2.34 11.89 -15.50
C ALA A 550 -1.27 12.76 -14.84
N LYS A 551 -1.45 14.09 -14.93
CA LYS A 551 -0.60 15.07 -14.27
C LYS A 551 -0.74 15.03 -12.75
N ILE A 552 -1.94 14.90 -12.16
CA ILE A 552 -2.13 14.78 -10.70
C ILE A 552 -1.44 13.53 -10.15
N LEU A 553 -1.55 12.42 -10.89
CA LEU A 553 -0.95 11.15 -10.54
C LEU A 553 0.54 11.05 -10.86
N HIS A 554 1.14 12.12 -11.42
CA HIS A 554 2.53 12.17 -11.86
C HIS A 554 2.91 10.99 -12.79
N GLN A 555 2.02 10.66 -13.73
CA GLN A 555 2.22 9.62 -14.72
C GLN A 555 3.08 10.13 -15.88
N ARG A 556 3.95 9.26 -16.42
CA ARG A 556 4.78 9.59 -17.60
C ARG A 556 4.05 9.43 -18.93
N ASP A 557 3.10 8.49 -18.98
CA ASP A 557 2.38 8.12 -20.19
C ASP A 557 0.88 8.31 -19.94
N VAL A 558 0.23 9.10 -20.78
CA VAL A 558 -1.21 9.38 -20.68
C VAL A 558 -2.03 8.11 -20.97
N ASN A 559 -1.53 7.19 -21.79
CA ASN A 559 -2.20 5.92 -22.07
C ASN A 559 -2.32 5.03 -20.83
N VAL A 560 -1.36 5.14 -19.92
CA VAL A 560 -1.40 4.46 -18.63
C VAL A 560 -2.56 5.02 -17.81
N THR A 561 -2.75 6.35 -17.79
CA THR A 561 -3.88 6.99 -17.11
C THR A 561 -5.21 6.63 -17.76
N LYS A 562 -5.30 6.58 -19.10
CA LYS A 562 -6.50 6.14 -19.82
C LYS A 562 -7.00 4.79 -19.29
N TYR A 563 -6.10 3.84 -19.07
CA TYR A 563 -6.43 2.57 -18.41
C TYR A 563 -6.82 2.71 -16.92
N TYR A 564 -6.10 3.54 -16.14
CA TYR A 564 -6.42 3.80 -14.73
C TYR A 564 -7.81 4.43 -14.54
N SER A 565 -8.28 5.17 -15.52
CA SER A 565 -9.49 5.97 -15.49
C SER A 565 -10.62 5.42 -16.34
N GLU A 566 -10.47 4.24 -16.94
CA GLU A 566 -11.52 3.62 -17.73
C GLU A 566 -12.76 3.36 -16.86
N PRO A 567 -13.99 3.60 -17.38
CA PRO A 567 -15.21 3.38 -16.63
C PRO A 567 -15.30 1.92 -16.18
N THR A 568 -15.73 1.74 -14.94
CA THR A 568 -15.98 0.40 -14.41
C THR A 568 -17.25 -0.19 -15.01
N PRO A 569 -17.43 -1.52 -15.01
CA PRO A 569 -18.65 -2.15 -15.54
C PRO A 569 -19.94 -1.60 -14.93
N SER A 570 -19.99 -1.32 -13.62
CA SER A 570 -21.17 -0.72 -12.99
C SER A 570 -21.39 0.74 -13.44
N GLN A 571 -20.34 1.53 -13.64
CA GLN A 571 -20.46 2.88 -14.19
C GLN A 571 -20.89 2.87 -15.66
N VAL A 572 -20.41 1.91 -16.45
CA VAL A 572 -20.90 1.66 -17.81
C VAL A 572 -22.37 1.26 -17.77
N ALA A 573 -22.79 0.40 -16.84
CA ALA A 573 -24.20 0.01 -16.68
C ALA A 573 -25.10 1.14 -16.18
N GLU A 574 -24.63 1.98 -15.24
CA GLU A 574 -25.33 3.19 -14.78
C GLU A 574 -25.46 4.18 -15.93
N LYS A 575 -24.36 4.46 -16.65
CA LYS A 575 -24.37 5.30 -17.85
C LYS A 575 -25.24 4.70 -18.94
N ILE A 576 -25.25 3.39 -19.16
CA ILE A 576 -26.13 2.71 -20.13
C ILE A 576 -27.59 2.79 -19.66
N GLY A 577 -27.89 2.70 -18.37
CA GLY A 577 -29.22 2.92 -17.81
C GLY A 577 -29.71 4.36 -17.96
N GLU A 578 -28.85 5.34 -17.67
CA GLU A 578 -29.07 6.76 -17.94
C GLU A 578 -29.22 7.02 -19.45
N LEU A 579 -28.38 6.38 -20.26
CA LEU A 579 -28.39 6.43 -21.71
C LEU A 579 -29.64 5.74 -22.27
N HIS A 580 -30.19 4.68 -21.68
CA HIS A 580 -31.49 4.11 -22.06
C HIS A 580 -32.66 5.06 -21.74
N GLY A 581 -32.52 5.87 -20.68
CA GLY A 581 -33.45 6.98 -20.38
C GLY A 581 -33.31 8.17 -21.34
N VAL A 582 -32.13 8.38 -21.92
CA VAL A 582 -31.81 9.46 -22.87
C VAL A 582 -32.00 9.04 -24.35
N ILE A 583 -31.76 7.77 -24.69
CA ILE A 583 -31.88 7.17 -26.04
C ILE A 583 -33.33 7.12 -26.52
N ALA A 584 -34.32 7.26 -25.62
CA ALA A 584 -35.70 7.56 -26.01
C ALA A 584 -35.88 8.94 -26.68
N ASN A 585 -34.86 9.81 -26.66
CA ASN A 585 -34.83 11.12 -27.32
C ASN A 585 -33.46 11.37 -27.98
N TYR A 586 -33.14 10.54 -28.96
CA TYR A 586 -32.13 10.67 -30.04
C TYR A 586 -30.69 11.19 -29.79
N VAL A 587 -29.85 10.55 -30.60
CA VAL A 587 -28.39 10.58 -30.81
C VAL A 587 -27.89 11.88 -31.43
N ASP A 588 -26.76 12.42 -30.96
CA ASP A 588 -25.50 12.45 -31.72
C ASP A 588 -24.33 13.01 -30.88
N LEU A 589 -23.12 12.53 -31.18
CA LEU A 589 -21.81 13.22 -31.11
C LEU A 589 -20.68 12.24 -30.76
N ASP A 590 -19.90 11.87 -31.76
CA ASP A 590 -18.50 11.45 -31.57
C ASP A 590 -17.62 12.21 -32.57
N GLU A 591 -16.86 13.18 -32.07
CA GLU A 591 -15.59 13.57 -32.69
C GLU A 591 -14.63 14.11 -31.62
N ALA A 592 -13.74 13.24 -31.15
CA ALA A 592 -12.67 13.59 -30.23
C ALA A 592 -11.46 14.14 -30.99
N ILE A 593 -11.33 15.46 -31.06
CA ILE A 593 -10.12 16.13 -31.57
C ILE A 593 -9.09 16.24 -30.43
N LEU A 594 -7.96 15.55 -30.58
CA LEU A 594 -6.79 15.70 -29.71
C LEU A 594 -6.11 17.05 -30.00
N ARG A 595 -5.94 17.90 -28.97
CA ARG A 595 -5.29 19.22 -29.07
C ARG A 595 -3.76 19.13 -29.10
N SER A 596 -3.10 20.13 -29.70
CA SER A 596 -1.64 20.22 -29.77
C SER A 596 -0.99 20.70 -28.45
N PRO A 597 0.29 20.34 -28.17
CA PRO A 597 1.00 20.76 -26.95
C PRO A 597 1.13 22.29 -26.77
N GLU A 598 1.27 23.05 -27.85
CA GLU A 598 1.44 24.51 -27.81
C GLU A 598 0.12 25.27 -27.58
N GLU A 599 -1.01 24.72 -28.03
CA GLU A 599 -2.35 25.20 -27.70
C GLU A 599 -2.69 24.94 -26.23
N LEU A 600 -2.36 23.74 -25.74
CA LEU A 600 -2.47 23.40 -24.32
C LEU A 600 -1.67 24.36 -23.44
N GLN A 601 -0.48 24.81 -23.88
CA GLN A 601 0.37 25.70 -23.08
C GLN A 601 -0.12 27.15 -23.05
N ARG A 602 -0.67 27.66 -24.16
CA ARG A 602 -1.27 29.01 -24.20
C ARG A 602 -2.59 29.08 -23.42
N ASP A 603 -3.47 28.09 -23.59
CA ASP A 603 -4.69 27.96 -22.79
C ASP A 603 -4.35 27.83 -21.29
N TRP A 604 -3.26 27.10 -20.96
CA TRP A 604 -2.77 26.92 -19.60
C TRP A 604 -2.27 28.22 -18.97
N GLU A 605 -1.56 29.07 -19.71
CA GLU A 605 -1.06 30.36 -19.23
C GLU A 605 -2.20 31.39 -19.04
N GLU A 606 -3.18 31.42 -19.95
CA GLU A 606 -4.34 32.30 -19.83
C GLU A 606 -5.30 31.90 -18.69
N TYR A 607 -5.52 30.60 -18.47
CA TYR A 607 -6.37 30.10 -17.38
C TYR A 607 -5.74 30.21 -15.99
N LYS A 608 -4.40 30.07 -15.87
CA LYS A 608 -3.66 30.22 -14.60
C LYS A 608 -3.82 31.61 -13.98
N ALA A 609 -4.11 32.63 -14.79
CA ALA A 609 -4.39 34.00 -14.35
C ALA A 609 -5.82 34.20 -13.81
N LYS A 610 -6.77 33.29 -14.09
CA LYS A 610 -8.20 33.43 -13.76
C LYS A 610 -8.74 32.32 -12.84
N VAL A 611 -8.11 31.14 -12.78
CA VAL A 611 -8.61 29.94 -12.08
C VAL A 611 -7.43 29.15 -11.48
N GLY A 612 -7.52 28.74 -10.21
CA GLY A 612 -6.42 28.01 -9.58
C GLY A 612 -6.77 27.26 -8.30
N VAL A 613 -5.81 26.43 -7.91
CA VAL A 613 -5.66 25.73 -6.62
C VAL A 613 -6.13 26.61 -5.47
N TYR A 614 -6.94 26.06 -4.58
CA TYR A 614 -7.44 26.69 -3.36
C TYR A 614 -8.25 27.98 -3.58
N ASN A 615 -9.06 28.02 -4.64
CA ASN A 615 -10.21 28.91 -4.70
C ASN A 615 -11.34 28.40 -3.79
N ASN A 616 -12.01 29.32 -3.10
CA ASN A 616 -13.27 29.03 -2.43
C ASN A 616 -14.32 28.63 -3.47
N VAL A 617 -14.89 27.45 -3.30
CA VAL A 617 -15.89 26.87 -4.20
C VAL A 617 -17.07 26.40 -3.37
N LEU A 618 -18.25 26.31 -3.99
CA LEU A 618 -19.48 25.95 -3.31
C LEU A 618 -19.32 24.63 -2.52
N GLY A 619 -19.48 24.69 -1.20
CA GLY A 619 -19.39 23.57 -0.25
C GLY A 619 -17.98 23.12 0.16
N GLY A 620 -16.91 23.80 -0.24
CA GLY A 620 -15.55 23.37 0.15
C GLY A 620 -14.38 24.20 -0.40
N THR A 621 -13.19 23.61 -0.39
CA THR A 621 -11.97 24.20 -0.98
C THR A 621 -11.43 23.29 -2.08
N CYS A 622 -11.15 23.86 -3.26
CA CYS A 622 -10.54 23.12 -4.37
C CYS A 622 -9.05 22.86 -4.08
N VAL A 623 -8.57 21.61 -4.17
CA VAL A 623 -7.15 21.27 -3.98
C VAL A 623 -6.41 20.95 -5.28
N THR A 624 -7.05 21.12 -6.45
CA THR A 624 -6.43 20.84 -7.76
C THR A 624 -5.37 21.89 -8.10
N ASP A 625 -4.11 21.47 -8.26
CA ASP A 625 -3.00 22.38 -8.60
C ASP A 625 -2.99 22.90 -10.04
N LYS A 626 -4.03 22.57 -10.81
CA LYS A 626 -4.10 22.59 -12.28
C LYS A 626 -5.46 23.11 -12.77
N VAL A 627 -5.54 23.36 -14.08
CA VAL A 627 -6.74 23.88 -14.79
C VAL A 627 -8.01 23.16 -14.33
N CYS A 628 -9.07 23.92 -13.99
CA CYS A 628 -10.33 23.34 -13.53
C CYS A 628 -10.91 22.43 -14.64
N PRO A 629 -10.95 21.12 -14.40
CA PRO A 629 -11.24 20.16 -15.45
C PRO A 629 -12.73 20.09 -15.85
N VAL A 630 -13.61 20.52 -14.95
CA VAL A 630 -15.07 20.42 -15.04
C VAL A 630 -15.75 21.76 -15.35
N LYS A 631 -15.00 22.71 -15.92
CA LYS A 631 -15.52 24.06 -16.22
C LYS A 631 -16.25 24.72 -15.03
N MET A 632 -15.69 24.57 -13.83
CA MET A 632 -16.22 25.12 -12.55
C MET A 632 -17.50 24.47 -12.01
N ALA A 633 -17.89 23.27 -12.46
CA ALA A 633 -18.92 22.46 -11.80
C ALA A 633 -18.40 21.93 -10.45
N CYS A 634 -18.44 22.78 -9.41
CA CYS A 634 -17.82 22.50 -8.12
C CYS A 634 -18.63 21.52 -7.26
N LEU A 635 -19.93 21.39 -7.51
CA LEU A 635 -20.83 20.48 -6.83
C LEU A 635 -20.61 19.05 -7.34
N GLY A 636 -20.21 18.15 -6.45
CA GLY A 636 -19.79 16.78 -6.70
C GLY A 636 -18.28 16.56 -6.62
N CYS A 637 -17.43 17.59 -6.81
CA CYS A 637 -16.01 17.45 -7.15
C CYS A 637 -15.15 16.70 -6.10
N VAL A 638 -14.40 15.65 -6.49
CA VAL A 638 -13.50 14.88 -5.59
C VAL A 638 -12.24 15.65 -5.21
N ALA A 639 -11.78 16.52 -6.10
CA ALA A 639 -10.68 17.42 -5.79
C ALA A 639 -11.14 18.62 -4.95
N LYS A 640 -12.42 18.66 -4.57
CA LYS A 640 -12.92 19.48 -3.49
C LYS A 640 -13.03 18.59 -2.25
N ILE A 641 -12.54 19.11 -1.14
CA ILE A 641 -12.74 18.48 0.15
C ILE A 641 -13.92 19.20 0.79
N PRO A 642 -15.06 18.51 1.01
CA PRO A 642 -16.21 19.11 1.66
C PRO A 642 -15.82 19.64 3.03
N GLN A 643 -16.27 20.85 3.35
CA GLN A 643 -15.93 21.55 4.58
C GLN A 643 -17.21 21.80 5.39
N PRO A 644 -17.32 21.30 6.63
CA PRO A 644 -18.49 21.55 7.47
C PRO A 644 -18.84 23.03 7.61
N GLU A 645 -17.84 23.91 7.62
CA GLU A 645 -18.03 25.36 7.72
C GLU A 645 -18.82 25.95 6.53
N LYS A 646 -18.88 25.23 5.41
CA LYS A 646 -19.56 25.63 4.17
C LYS A 646 -20.84 24.84 3.88
N LYS A 647 -21.35 24.10 4.88
CA LYS A 647 -22.59 23.32 4.78
C LYS A 647 -23.80 24.14 4.31
N HIS A 648 -23.89 25.40 4.73
CA HIS A 648 -24.98 26.31 4.36
C HIS A 648 -25.08 26.51 2.83
N GLU A 649 -23.95 26.60 2.14
CA GLU A 649 -23.89 26.78 0.67
C GLU A 649 -24.51 25.58 -0.08
N LEU A 650 -24.41 24.36 0.47
CA LEU A 650 -25.02 23.16 -0.10
C LEU A 650 -26.53 23.09 0.14
N LEU A 651 -26.99 23.56 1.30
CA LEU A 651 -28.42 23.65 1.60
C LEU A 651 -29.10 24.66 0.66
N GLU A 652 -28.47 25.81 0.43
CA GLU A 652 -28.93 26.81 -0.53
C GLU A 652 -28.97 26.24 -1.96
N ALA A 653 -27.94 25.49 -2.37
CA ALA A 653 -27.93 24.80 -3.66
C ALA A 653 -29.07 23.78 -3.82
N ILE A 654 -29.46 23.08 -2.74
CA ILE A 654 -30.62 22.17 -2.74
C ILE A 654 -31.93 22.93 -2.92
N GLU A 655 -32.13 24.02 -2.18
CA GLU A 655 -33.36 24.82 -2.33
C GLU A 655 -33.46 25.43 -3.73
N LEU A 656 -32.37 26.01 -4.24
CA LEU A 656 -32.30 26.50 -5.61
C LEU A 656 -32.64 25.42 -6.64
N SER A 657 -32.10 24.20 -6.46
CA SER A 657 -32.37 23.08 -7.37
C SER A 657 -33.85 22.66 -7.37
N LYS A 658 -34.54 22.72 -6.23
CA LYS A 658 -35.99 22.44 -6.14
C LYS A 658 -36.82 23.48 -6.90
N ASP A 659 -36.44 24.75 -6.79
CA ASP A 659 -37.14 25.83 -7.48
C ASP A 659 -36.89 25.78 -9.00
N MET A 660 -35.66 25.45 -9.42
CA MET A 660 -35.33 25.16 -10.81
C MET A 660 -36.14 23.98 -11.36
N GLU A 661 -36.22 22.88 -10.61
CA GLU A 661 -37.02 21.71 -10.98
C GLU A 661 -38.49 22.09 -11.22
N LYS A 662 -39.14 22.76 -10.25
CA LYS A 662 -40.55 23.20 -10.38
C LYS A 662 -40.76 24.07 -11.63
N ARG A 663 -39.84 25.02 -11.87
CA ARG A 663 -39.92 25.92 -13.02
C ARG A 663 -39.77 25.16 -14.34
N PHE A 664 -38.79 24.27 -14.46
CA PHE A 664 -38.55 23.52 -15.69
C PHE A 664 -39.64 22.48 -15.98
N VAL A 665 -40.24 21.90 -14.94
CA VAL A 665 -41.46 21.08 -15.09
C VAL A 665 -42.59 21.90 -15.70
N SER A 666 -42.83 23.12 -15.21
CA SER A 666 -43.88 23.98 -15.76
C SER A 666 -43.63 24.42 -17.21
N MET A 667 -42.37 24.40 -17.65
CA MET A 667 -41.95 24.75 -19.00
C MET A 667 -41.83 23.53 -19.94
N GLY A 668 -42.07 22.31 -19.44
CA GLY A 668 -41.90 21.07 -20.23
C GLY A 668 -40.44 20.73 -20.60
N LEU A 669 -39.45 21.33 -19.92
CA LEU A 669 -38.03 21.17 -20.22
C LEU A 669 -37.42 19.98 -19.46
N THR A 670 -37.67 18.76 -19.94
CA THR A 670 -37.28 17.50 -19.28
C THR A 670 -35.78 17.35 -18.99
N ILE A 671 -34.91 17.84 -19.88
CA ILE A 671 -33.46 17.82 -19.70
C ILE A 671 -33.03 18.72 -18.53
N GLU A 672 -33.59 19.92 -18.45
CA GLU A 672 -33.27 20.87 -17.39
C GLU A 672 -33.82 20.42 -16.02
N VAL A 673 -34.95 19.71 -16.01
CA VAL A 673 -35.45 18.99 -14.81
C VAL A 673 -34.44 17.95 -14.33
N ASN A 674 -33.88 17.14 -15.23
CA ASN A 674 -32.89 16.13 -14.86
C ASN A 674 -31.59 16.75 -14.34
N LYS A 675 -31.11 17.85 -14.93
CA LYS A 675 -29.94 18.61 -14.42
C LYS A 675 -30.19 19.15 -13.02
N ALA A 676 -31.37 19.70 -12.75
CA ALA A 676 -31.75 20.19 -11.42
C ALA A 676 -31.78 19.04 -10.39
N LYS A 677 -32.35 17.87 -10.75
CA LYS A 677 -32.33 16.67 -9.89
C LYS A 677 -30.91 16.14 -9.65
N GLN A 678 -30.05 16.16 -10.66
CA GLN A 678 -28.65 15.75 -10.54
C GLN A 678 -27.88 16.69 -9.61
N MET A 679 -28.07 18.01 -9.75
CA MET A 679 -27.55 19.02 -8.82
C MET A 679 -28.00 18.71 -7.39
N GLN A 680 -29.30 18.47 -7.17
CA GLN A 680 -29.81 18.08 -5.86
C GLN A 680 -29.14 16.79 -5.31
N LYS A 681 -28.99 15.76 -6.15
CA LYS A 681 -28.35 14.47 -5.78
C LYS A 681 -26.89 14.69 -5.35
N LEU A 682 -26.13 15.49 -6.09
CA LEU A 682 -24.73 15.80 -5.79
C LEU A 682 -24.57 16.59 -4.49
N ALA A 683 -25.38 17.64 -4.28
CA ALA A 683 -25.38 18.41 -3.03
C ALA A 683 -25.72 17.53 -1.82
N ARG A 684 -26.72 16.64 -1.94
CA ARG A 684 -27.08 15.70 -0.87
C ARG A 684 -25.97 14.70 -0.55
N ASN A 685 -25.25 14.22 -1.56
CA ASN A 685 -24.13 13.30 -1.33
C ASN A 685 -22.98 13.97 -0.59
N GLU A 686 -22.67 15.23 -0.93
CA GLU A 686 -21.66 16.00 -0.19
C GLU A 686 -22.10 16.35 1.22
N LEU A 687 -23.39 16.65 1.43
CA LEU A 687 -23.93 16.83 2.77
C LEU A 687 -23.78 15.57 3.62
N LYS A 688 -24.04 14.38 3.05
CA LYS A 688 -23.78 13.11 3.76
C LYS A 688 -22.30 12.93 4.11
N GLU A 689 -21.40 13.35 3.23
CA GLU A 689 -19.96 13.35 3.55
C GLU A 689 -19.64 14.32 4.69
N ILE A 690 -20.19 15.54 4.66
CA ILE A 690 -20.06 16.51 5.76
C ILE A 690 -20.64 15.97 7.07
N GLU A 691 -21.80 15.33 7.05
CA GLU A 691 -22.42 14.71 8.24
C GLU A 691 -21.51 13.65 8.84
N LEU A 692 -20.87 12.81 8.01
CA LEU A 692 -19.86 11.87 8.48
C LEU A 692 -18.65 12.59 9.10
N ILE A 693 -18.20 13.69 8.49
CA ILE A 693 -17.11 14.54 8.99
C ILE A 693 -17.43 15.14 10.35
N GLU A 694 -18.57 15.80 10.47
CA GLU A 694 -19.08 16.38 11.71
C GLU A 694 -19.15 15.30 12.80
N LYS A 695 -19.69 14.12 12.48
CA LYS A 695 -19.83 13.01 13.43
C LYS A 695 -18.48 12.47 13.94
N TYR A 696 -17.50 12.25 13.07
CA TYR A 696 -16.20 11.78 13.57
C TYR A 696 -15.38 12.90 14.24
N TRP A 697 -15.64 14.18 13.94
CA TRP A 697 -15.06 15.32 14.69
C TRP A 697 -15.65 15.42 16.09
N GLU A 698 -16.96 15.25 16.23
CA GLU A 698 -17.65 15.17 17.51
C GLU A 698 -17.06 14.04 18.37
N GLU A 699 -16.99 12.82 17.81
CA GLU A 699 -16.38 11.67 18.50
C GLU A 699 -14.91 11.87 18.88
N GLN A 700 -14.18 12.71 18.14
CA GLN A 700 -12.79 13.01 18.45
C GLN A 700 -12.64 13.80 19.76
N THR A 701 -13.65 14.62 20.08
CA THR A 701 -13.73 15.40 21.33
C THR A 701 -14.35 14.63 22.49
N HIS A 702 -14.95 13.47 22.23
CA HIS A 702 -15.49 12.60 23.27
C HIS A 702 -14.36 12.05 24.16
N GLU A 703 -14.35 12.46 25.43
CA GLU A 703 -13.41 11.97 26.42
C GLU A 703 -13.95 10.69 27.08
N PRO A 704 -13.12 9.63 27.24
CA PRO A 704 -13.57 8.44 27.93
C PRO A 704 -13.75 8.74 29.43
N HIS A 705 -14.99 8.70 29.92
CA HIS A 705 -15.27 8.75 31.35
C HIS A 705 -14.95 7.40 31.99
N ILE A 706 -13.73 7.30 32.53
CA ILE A 706 -13.21 6.04 33.07
C ILE A 706 -13.72 5.84 34.48
N SER A 707 -14.34 4.70 34.70
CA SER A 707 -14.77 4.24 36.02
C SER A 707 -13.91 3.07 36.45
N PHE A 708 -13.35 3.17 37.66
CA PHE A 708 -12.61 2.10 38.30
C PHE A 708 -13.53 1.33 39.22
N LYS A 709 -13.47 0.00 39.16
CA LYS A 709 -14.16 -0.83 40.15
C LYS A 709 -13.40 -0.71 41.48
N LYS A 710 -14.14 -0.41 42.55
CA LYS A 710 -13.59 -0.32 43.90
C LYS A 710 -13.21 -1.68 44.44
#